data_AF-A0A3G2S9B8-F1
#
_entry.id   AF-A0A3G2S9B8-F1
#
_cell.length_a   1.000
_cell.length_b   1.000
_cell.length_c   1.000
_cell.angle_alpha   90.00
_cell.angle_beta   90.00
_cell.angle_gamma   90.00
#
_symmetry.space_group_name_H-M   'P 1'
#
loop_
_entity.id
_entity.type
_entity.pdbx_description
1 polymer ?
#
loop_
_entity_poly.entity_id
_entity_poly.type
_entity_poly.pdbx_seq_one_letter_code
_entity_poly.pdbx_strand_id
1 'polypeptide(L)'
;MGSVDRVASRSLVATMSSEELDEIQRLRAARASGRQGIGLGSNQEDRDIYGSGASRSSYVDSLPTGPDDDDDDDEPRRSNPLDAFTAPQHLLHEFADDSYDPLAERVAQRQLASRQSDYHNRRFHRDAGPESQHDPFSAESTGEEGYRDAMRRANLEREEQRVRKIIEEKGEEPKPDDSTKRRRSRWDETPADEPTEKKRSRWDQTPVDGPSKPTRIRYMSDEELNALLPSEGYTIVEPPPGYAPAQAHKLQEPESSGFYMPESSTLGAMADDIVADLPTDVPGVGQLAFMKPEDQKYFGKVLQEDDEEERISRAEAREREIMRLLLKIKNGTPQLRKQALRQITEQARTFGPGPLFDKILPLLMERTLEDQERHLLVKVIDRVLYKLDELVRPYVHRILVVIEPLLIDEDYYVRIEGREIISNLAKAAGLAHMISTMRPDIDHADEYVRNTTARALAVVASALGIPAMLPFLRAVCRSKKSWQARHTGIRVVQQLAIMMGCAVLPHLKGLVDCIEKGLEDDQQKVKTMTALALSALAEASAPYGIESFENVLKPLWLGIRHHRGRGLAAFLKAIGFIIPLMDADSTLYFVKEVTPTLIREFQSADDEMRRIVLKVVKQCAMTEGVTGAFLRNDLAPDYFRCFWVRRMALDRRNYRQVVETTQALADKMGVSEVVERLVHFLKDESEPFRRMAMDTIRHVVSTLGTADIGERLEMQLVDGMIYAFQEQSDEDRVMLDGTGTIAHALGMRIKPYLMQIVSTILWRLNNKNASTRQQAADLTTKLAVVLKQCGEDALLSNLGVVLFEQLGEEFPEALASMITAESAIANVVGMTQMNPPVRDLLPRMTPILRNRHERVQEASINLIGRIADRGAEFVSAREWMRICFELLDLLKAHKKAVRRAAINSFGYIARAIGPQDVLQVLLTNLRVQERQSRVCSTVAIAIVAETCGPFTCLPAILNEYRTPELNVKHGCLKALSWVFEYIGEMSKDYVYSVITLLDDALTDRDPVHRQTAASIVKHLALGTAGLGREDGMQHLFNLVWPNVFETSPHVINAVMEAIEALRVALGPGVILYHTLQGLFHPARKVREAYVRIYNTNYVGAQDALVAYYPTLQDRPEEHRDYVRHDLDMFV
;
A
#
# COMPACT_ATOMS: atom_id res chain seq x y z
N MET A 1 14.56 11.05 26.85
CA MET A 1 13.17 10.80 26.40
C MET A 1 13.07 10.17 25.01
N GLY A 2 13.82 10.56 23.98
CA GLY A 2 13.68 10.04 22.60
C GLY A 2 14.08 8.57 22.33
N SER A 3 13.92 7.65 23.28
CA SER A 3 14.13 6.20 23.08
C SER A 3 12.81 5.41 23.06
N VAL A 4 11.73 5.93 23.65
CA VAL A 4 10.46 5.21 23.83
C VAL A 4 9.74 4.97 22.50
N ASP A 5 9.72 5.97 21.60
CA ASP A 5 8.99 5.88 20.33
C ASP A 5 9.58 4.84 19.35
N ARG A 6 10.88 4.53 19.48
CA ARG A 6 11.54 3.44 18.73
C ARG A 6 11.20 2.05 19.28
N VAL A 7 10.75 1.95 20.53
CA VAL A 7 10.20 0.72 21.10
C VAL A 7 8.73 0.57 20.67
N ALA A 8 7.92 1.63 20.74
CA ALA A 8 6.52 1.61 20.29
C ALA A 8 6.35 1.22 18.81
N SER A 9 7.22 1.72 17.94
CA SER A 9 7.24 1.35 16.51
C SER A 9 7.80 -0.06 16.23
N ARG A 10 8.39 -0.73 17.23
CA ARG A 10 8.70 -2.18 17.19
C ARG A 10 7.59 -3.03 17.83
N SER A 11 6.95 -2.56 18.91
CA SER A 11 5.87 -3.31 19.57
C SER A 11 4.66 -3.50 18.65
N LEU A 12 4.36 -2.51 17.80
CA LEU A 12 3.35 -2.62 16.72
C LEU A 12 3.60 -3.76 15.72
N VAL A 13 4.82 -4.30 15.63
CA VAL A 13 5.15 -5.48 14.80
C VAL A 13 5.07 -6.77 15.63
N ALA A 14 5.28 -6.69 16.95
CA ALA A 14 5.25 -7.82 17.88
C ALA A 14 3.83 -8.21 18.34
N THR A 15 2.83 -7.36 18.12
CA THR A 15 1.42 -7.61 18.45
C THR A 15 0.57 -8.10 17.26
N MET A 16 1.17 -8.28 16.08
CA MET A 16 0.45 -8.72 14.87
C MET A 16 0.37 -10.24 14.79
N SER A 17 -0.75 -10.77 14.31
CA SER A 17 -0.87 -12.19 14.00
C SER A 17 0.02 -12.59 12.82
N SER A 18 0.34 -13.89 12.71
CA SER A 18 1.12 -14.39 11.57
C SER A 18 0.41 -14.15 10.23
N GLU A 19 -0.93 -14.16 10.21
CA GLU A 19 -1.72 -13.88 9.01
C GLU A 19 -1.60 -12.43 8.56
N GLU A 20 -1.65 -11.46 9.50
CA GLU A 20 -1.47 -10.05 9.18
C GLU A 20 -0.05 -9.72 8.72
N LEU A 21 0.97 -10.39 9.28
CA LEU A 21 2.35 -10.25 8.83
C LEU A 21 2.55 -10.83 7.42
N ASP A 22 1.86 -11.92 7.08
CA ASP A 22 1.85 -12.50 5.74
C ASP A 22 1.06 -11.64 4.74
N GLU A 23 -0.09 -11.09 5.14
CA GLU A 23 -0.88 -10.17 4.31
C GLU A 23 -0.12 -8.86 4.08
N ILE A 24 0.55 -8.31 5.10
CA ILE A 24 1.46 -7.16 4.95
C ILE A 24 2.65 -7.50 4.06
N GLN A 25 3.19 -8.72 4.09
CA GLN A 25 4.24 -9.13 3.16
C GLN A 25 3.72 -9.26 1.72
N ARG A 26 2.53 -9.85 1.50
CA ARG A 26 1.88 -9.93 0.19
C ARG A 26 1.53 -8.54 -0.37
N LEU A 27 1.00 -7.65 0.46
CA LEU A 27 0.70 -6.26 0.08
C LEU A 27 1.96 -5.42 -0.14
N ARG A 28 3.05 -5.65 0.62
CA ARG A 28 4.36 -5.04 0.33
C ARG A 28 5.00 -5.59 -0.95
N ALA A 29 4.77 -6.85 -1.30
CA ALA A 29 5.18 -7.42 -2.57
C ALA A 29 4.37 -6.84 -3.74
N ALA A 30 3.05 -6.72 -3.61
CA ALA A 30 2.19 -6.02 -4.58
C ALA A 30 2.56 -4.53 -4.73
N ARG A 31 2.95 -3.85 -3.65
CA ARG A 31 3.47 -2.47 -3.67
C ARG A 31 4.92 -2.36 -4.15
N ALA A 32 5.59 -3.49 -4.39
CA ALA A 32 6.89 -3.57 -5.04
C ALA A 32 6.76 -3.88 -6.55
N SER A 33 5.82 -4.74 -6.97
CA SER A 33 5.49 -4.93 -8.40
C SER A 33 4.79 -3.70 -8.98
N GLY A 34 3.84 -3.10 -8.26
CA GLY A 34 3.25 -1.79 -8.56
C GLY A 34 4.22 -0.60 -8.45
N ARG A 35 5.53 -0.86 -8.46
CA ARG A 35 6.61 0.11 -8.54
C ARG A 35 7.44 0.00 -9.83
N GLN A 36 7.05 -0.88 -10.76
CA GLN A 36 7.40 -0.72 -12.17
C GLN A 36 6.71 0.55 -12.69
N GLY A 37 7.47 1.64 -12.77
CA GLY A 37 7.02 2.83 -13.49
C GLY A 37 6.92 2.53 -14.99
N ILE A 38 5.91 3.09 -15.65
CA ILE A 38 5.80 3.05 -17.12
C ILE A 38 6.97 3.85 -17.68
N GLY A 39 7.95 3.14 -18.25
CA GLY A 39 9.21 3.70 -18.73
C GLY A 39 9.10 4.33 -20.12
N LEU A 40 8.45 5.49 -20.22
CA LEU A 40 8.59 6.35 -21.39
C LEU A 40 9.99 7.00 -21.36
N GLY A 41 10.95 6.42 -22.10
CA GLY A 41 12.31 6.97 -22.13
C GLY A 41 13.45 6.06 -22.61
N SER A 42 13.27 5.22 -23.64
CA SER A 42 14.40 4.59 -24.34
C SER A 42 14.04 4.15 -25.77
N ASN A 43 14.35 4.99 -26.77
CA ASN A 43 14.29 4.57 -28.17
C ASN A 43 15.50 3.68 -28.49
N GLN A 44 15.26 2.38 -28.66
CA GLN A 44 16.11 1.48 -29.43
C GLN A 44 15.21 0.71 -30.41
N GLU A 45 15.60 0.70 -31.68
CA GLU A 45 14.80 0.16 -32.79
C GLU A 45 14.95 -1.38 -32.89
N ASP A 46 14.05 -2.15 -32.28
CA ASP A 46 13.94 -3.60 -32.50
C ASP A 46 13.34 -3.90 -33.90
N ARG A 47 14.17 -3.76 -34.94
CA ARG A 47 13.86 -4.16 -36.32
C ARG A 47 13.93 -5.69 -36.50
N ASP A 48 12.89 -6.43 -36.13
CA ASP A 48 12.83 -7.89 -36.43
C ASP A 48 11.42 -8.50 -36.55
N ILE A 49 10.36 -7.71 -36.87
CA ILE A 49 8.96 -8.21 -36.98
C ILE A 49 8.37 -8.01 -38.39
N TYR A 50 9.14 -8.23 -39.46
CA TYR A 50 8.59 -8.57 -40.79
C TYR A 50 9.51 -9.56 -41.52
N GLY A 51 9.07 -10.82 -41.60
CA GLY A 51 9.81 -11.90 -42.28
C GLY A 51 9.82 -11.73 -43.79
N SER A 52 10.96 -12.06 -44.42
CA SER A 52 11.16 -11.92 -45.86
C SER A 52 10.49 -13.04 -46.68
N GLY A 53 9.70 -12.64 -47.68
CA GLY A 53 9.09 -13.54 -48.66
C GLY A 53 8.85 -12.83 -50.00
N ALA A 54 9.25 -13.46 -51.12
CA ALA A 54 9.07 -12.94 -52.48
C ALA A 54 7.58 -13.03 -52.94
N SER A 55 7.11 -12.35 -53.97
CA SER A 55 7.81 -11.80 -55.15
C SER A 55 7.14 -10.55 -55.75
N ARG A 56 7.83 -9.86 -56.67
CA ARG A 56 7.34 -8.73 -57.49
C ARG A 56 6.85 -9.20 -58.86
N SER A 57 5.93 -8.43 -59.47
CA SER A 57 5.56 -8.30 -60.91
C SER A 57 4.02 -8.25 -61.07
N SER A 58 3.40 -7.43 -61.94
CA SER A 58 3.92 -6.42 -62.89
C SER A 58 3.12 -5.11 -62.83
N TYR A 59 3.64 -4.06 -63.49
CA TYR A 59 2.87 -2.90 -63.94
C TYR A 59 2.24 -3.16 -65.33
N VAL A 60 1.49 -2.18 -65.84
CA VAL A 60 1.22 -1.75 -67.25
C VAL A 60 -0.15 -1.06 -67.22
N ASP A 61 -0.21 0.28 -67.20
CA ASP A 61 -0.36 1.22 -68.35
C ASP A 61 -1.75 1.13 -69.01
N SER A 62 -2.44 2.20 -69.44
CA SER A 62 -2.08 3.60 -69.76
C SER A 62 -3.36 4.49 -69.69
N LEU A 63 -3.35 5.82 -69.85
CA LEU A 63 -3.41 6.57 -71.13
C LEU A 63 -3.26 8.10 -70.87
N PRO A 64 -3.04 8.95 -71.90
CA PRO A 64 -1.99 9.97 -71.80
C PRO A 64 -2.43 11.44 -71.79
N THR A 65 -1.43 12.30 -71.60
CA THR A 65 -1.43 13.77 -71.75
C THR A 65 -1.70 14.25 -73.19
N GLY A 66 -2.40 15.38 -73.31
CA GLY A 66 -2.54 16.22 -74.51
C GLY A 66 -2.58 17.71 -74.11
N PRO A 67 -2.24 18.66 -75.01
CA PRO A 67 -1.60 19.92 -74.61
C PRO A 67 -2.51 21.15 -74.49
N ASP A 68 -1.90 22.25 -74.05
CA ASP A 68 -2.44 23.60 -73.92
C ASP A 68 -2.71 24.29 -75.27
N ASP A 69 -3.65 25.24 -75.29
CA ASP A 69 -3.83 26.34 -76.26
C ASP A 69 -4.61 27.48 -75.55
N ASP A 70 -4.42 28.74 -75.99
CA ASP A 70 -4.80 29.99 -75.30
C ASP A 70 -6.20 30.58 -75.67
N ASP A 71 -6.49 31.76 -75.08
CA ASP A 71 -7.53 32.78 -75.37
C ASP A 71 -8.93 32.68 -74.69
N ASP A 72 -9.51 33.87 -74.47
CA ASP A 72 -10.66 34.17 -73.59
C ASP A 72 -12.06 33.91 -74.19
N ASP A 73 -13.05 33.57 -73.35
CA ASP A 73 -14.43 34.07 -73.44
C ASP A 73 -15.28 33.82 -72.16
N ASP A 74 -16.26 34.67 -71.89
CA ASP A 74 -17.08 34.70 -70.66
C ASP A 74 -18.26 33.68 -70.66
N GLU A 75 -18.21 32.62 -69.83
CA GLU A 75 -19.43 31.91 -69.36
C GLU A 75 -19.29 31.29 -67.94
N PRO A 76 -20.38 31.27 -67.12
CA PRO A 76 -20.34 30.78 -65.74
C PRO A 76 -20.29 29.25 -65.66
N ARG A 77 -19.13 28.69 -65.27
CA ARG A 77 -18.94 27.25 -65.10
C ARG A 77 -19.75 26.67 -63.93
N ARG A 78 -20.34 25.50 -64.16
CA ARG A 78 -21.25 24.78 -63.24
C ARG A 78 -20.50 24.12 -62.08
N SER A 79 -21.18 23.93 -60.96
CA SER A 79 -20.65 23.20 -59.80
C SER A 79 -20.31 21.74 -60.14
N ASN A 80 -19.27 21.22 -59.49
CA ASN A 80 -18.74 19.88 -59.75
C ASN A 80 -19.67 18.79 -59.18
N PRO A 81 -20.16 17.80 -59.97
CA PRO A 81 -21.15 16.83 -59.49
C PRO A 81 -20.68 15.82 -58.42
N LEU A 82 -19.45 15.94 -57.91
CA LEU A 82 -18.84 15.00 -56.97
C LEU A 82 -18.80 15.49 -55.51
N ASP A 83 -18.94 16.79 -55.28
CA ASP A 83 -19.10 17.36 -53.92
C ASP A 83 -20.45 16.98 -53.27
N ALA A 84 -21.34 16.33 -54.04
CA ALA A 84 -22.65 15.84 -53.60
C ALA A 84 -22.61 14.51 -52.83
N PHE A 85 -21.43 13.89 -52.63
CA PHE A 85 -21.29 12.57 -52.01
C PHE A 85 -20.69 12.56 -50.59
N THR A 86 -20.27 13.71 -50.05
CA THR A 86 -20.02 13.86 -48.61
C THR A 86 -21.33 14.18 -47.89
N ALA A 87 -21.54 13.58 -46.72
CA ALA A 87 -22.75 13.85 -45.93
C ALA A 87 -22.76 15.33 -45.49
N PRO A 88 -23.87 16.08 -45.66
CA PRO A 88 -23.93 17.49 -45.29
C PRO A 88 -23.70 17.67 -43.79
N GLN A 89 -22.99 18.74 -43.40
CA GLN A 89 -22.49 18.94 -42.02
C GLN A 89 -23.52 18.75 -40.91
N HIS A 90 -24.80 19.07 -41.13
CA HIS A 90 -25.84 18.84 -40.12
C HIS A 90 -26.05 17.35 -39.79
N LEU A 91 -25.98 16.44 -40.78
CA LEU A 91 -26.04 14.99 -40.54
C LEU A 91 -24.75 14.48 -39.88
N LEU A 92 -23.59 15.05 -40.22
CA LEU A 92 -22.33 14.70 -39.53
C LEU A 92 -22.38 15.08 -38.05
N HIS A 93 -22.96 16.23 -37.71
CA HIS A 93 -23.20 16.62 -36.31
C HIS A 93 -24.35 15.84 -35.64
N GLU A 94 -25.30 15.28 -36.39
CA GLU A 94 -26.37 14.43 -35.85
C GLU A 94 -25.89 12.99 -35.53
N PHE A 95 -24.80 12.54 -36.16
CA PHE A 95 -24.11 11.28 -35.85
C PHE A 95 -22.83 11.43 -35.01
N ALA A 96 -22.39 12.66 -34.71
CA ALA A 96 -21.28 12.93 -33.80
C ALA A 96 -21.76 12.85 -32.34
N ASP A 97 -21.60 11.68 -31.71
CA ASP A 97 -21.95 11.48 -30.31
C ASP A 97 -20.87 12.05 -29.36
N ASP A 98 -20.85 13.39 -29.25
CA ASP A 98 -20.01 14.15 -28.31
C ASP A 98 -20.23 13.78 -26.83
N SER A 99 -21.20 12.91 -26.50
CA SER A 99 -21.43 12.44 -25.14
C SER A 99 -20.53 11.28 -24.70
N TYR A 100 -19.90 10.57 -25.65
CA TYR A 100 -19.08 9.38 -25.36
C TYR A 100 -17.57 9.64 -25.54
N ASP A 101 -16.94 10.23 -24.52
CA ASP A 101 -15.47 10.33 -24.42
C ASP A 101 -14.86 9.03 -23.83
N PRO A 102 -14.05 8.26 -24.59
CA PRO A 102 -13.36 7.07 -24.08
C PRO A 102 -12.30 7.34 -23.00
N LEU A 103 -11.91 8.61 -22.80
CA LEU A 103 -10.99 9.04 -21.76
C LEU A 103 -11.72 9.54 -20.50
N ALA A 104 -12.99 9.95 -20.60
CA ALA A 104 -13.77 10.41 -19.45
C ALA A 104 -13.88 9.33 -18.38
N GLU A 105 -14.05 8.06 -18.76
CA GLU A 105 -14.01 6.95 -17.79
C GLU A 105 -12.63 6.85 -17.11
N ARG A 106 -11.53 7.06 -17.84
CA ARG A 106 -10.17 7.05 -17.27
C ARG A 106 -9.90 8.25 -16.36
N VAL A 107 -10.46 9.43 -16.66
CA VAL A 107 -10.38 10.62 -15.82
C VAL A 107 -11.23 10.43 -14.55
N ALA A 108 -12.46 9.94 -14.68
CA ALA A 108 -13.30 9.56 -13.55
C ALA A 108 -12.67 8.45 -12.71
N GLN A 109 -11.98 7.47 -13.32
CA GLN A 109 -11.21 6.45 -12.59
C GLN A 109 -9.97 7.01 -11.87
N ARG A 110 -9.44 8.19 -12.23
CA ARG A 110 -8.34 8.86 -11.50
C ARG A 110 -8.84 9.69 -10.31
N GLN A 111 -9.95 10.40 -10.48
CA GLN A 111 -10.53 11.25 -9.43
C GLN A 111 -11.04 10.43 -8.23
N LEU A 112 -11.03 11.05 -7.04
CA LEU A 112 -11.45 10.36 -5.82
C LEU A 112 -12.95 10.39 -5.55
N ALA A 113 -13.66 11.47 -5.89
CA ALA A 113 -15.09 11.61 -5.58
C ALA A 113 -15.99 10.69 -6.42
N SER A 114 -15.53 10.28 -7.61
CA SER A 114 -16.19 9.39 -8.57
C SER A 114 -16.11 7.92 -8.19
N ARG A 115 -14.99 7.46 -7.62
CA ARG A 115 -14.86 6.08 -7.09
C ARG A 115 -15.66 5.86 -5.80
N GLN A 116 -15.93 6.92 -5.05
CA GLN A 116 -16.49 6.84 -3.70
C GLN A 116 -18.01 6.93 -3.71
N SER A 117 -18.67 6.07 -2.93
CA SER A 117 -20.13 6.06 -2.80
C SER A 117 -20.68 7.35 -2.15
N ASP A 118 -21.95 7.64 -2.40
CA ASP A 118 -22.63 8.87 -1.93
C ASP A 118 -22.51 9.09 -0.42
N TYR A 119 -22.42 8.02 0.36
CA TYR A 119 -22.17 8.11 1.80
C TYR A 119 -20.84 8.80 2.11
N HIS A 120 -19.76 8.47 1.40
CA HIS A 120 -18.44 9.09 1.57
C HIS A 120 -18.38 10.51 1.02
N ASN A 121 -19.06 10.76 -0.11
CA ASN A 121 -19.15 12.09 -0.74
C ASN A 121 -19.83 13.14 0.14
N ARG A 122 -20.58 12.74 1.20
CA ARG A 122 -21.07 13.66 2.25
C ARG A 122 -19.99 14.51 2.91
N ARG A 123 -18.71 14.14 2.83
CA ARG A 123 -17.60 15.02 3.29
C ARG A 123 -17.66 16.42 2.68
N PHE A 124 -18.07 16.53 1.42
CA PHE A 124 -18.16 17.81 0.69
C PHE A 124 -19.36 18.67 1.09
N HIS A 125 -20.25 18.16 1.96
CA HIS A 125 -21.38 18.89 2.55
C HIS A 125 -21.13 19.29 4.02
N ARG A 126 -19.87 19.21 4.51
CA ARG A 126 -19.48 19.76 5.81
C ARG A 126 -18.94 21.17 5.64
N ASP A 127 -19.50 22.14 6.34
CA ASP A 127 -18.99 23.51 6.33
C ASP A 127 -17.61 23.59 6.99
N ALA A 128 -16.60 23.91 6.18
CA ALA A 128 -15.22 24.16 6.61
C ALA A 128 -14.86 25.66 6.62
N GLY A 129 -15.85 26.53 6.40
CA GLY A 129 -15.68 27.98 6.25
C GLY A 129 -15.32 28.72 7.55
N PRO A 130 -14.69 29.91 7.47
CA PRO A 130 -14.24 30.67 8.64
C PRO A 130 -15.38 31.16 9.53
N GLU A 131 -16.59 31.35 8.99
CA GLU A 131 -17.78 31.80 9.74
C GLU A 131 -18.23 30.79 10.82
N SER A 132 -17.84 29.52 10.70
CA SER A 132 -18.13 28.46 11.69
C SER A 132 -17.56 28.70 13.09
N GLN A 133 -16.67 29.69 13.27
CA GLN A 133 -15.97 29.96 14.53
C GLN A 133 -16.57 31.11 15.36
N HIS A 134 -17.80 31.55 15.11
CA HIS A 134 -18.50 32.47 16.02
C HIS A 134 -18.92 31.76 17.31
N ASP A 135 -18.15 31.97 18.38
CA ASP A 135 -18.51 31.60 19.75
C ASP A 135 -19.74 32.45 20.19
N PRO A 136 -20.90 31.83 20.52
CA PRO A 136 -22.08 32.57 20.97
C PRO A 136 -21.90 33.32 22.30
N PHE A 137 -20.76 33.18 22.98
CA PHE A 137 -20.47 33.78 24.29
C PHE A 137 -19.26 34.73 24.31
N SER A 138 -18.65 35.06 23.17
CA SER A 138 -17.61 36.11 23.13
C SER A 138 -18.23 37.51 23.32
N ALA A 139 -17.92 38.16 24.44
CA ALA A 139 -18.66 39.33 24.93
C ALA A 139 -18.37 40.68 24.22
N GLU A 140 -17.69 40.69 23.07
CA GLU A 140 -17.27 41.92 22.36
C GLU A 140 -17.62 41.90 20.86
N SER A 141 -18.91 41.95 20.52
CA SER A 141 -19.36 42.45 19.21
C SER A 141 -20.76 43.05 19.27
N THR A 142 -20.90 44.30 18.79
CA THR A 142 -22.19 44.99 18.66
C THR A 142 -22.76 44.79 17.25
N GLY A 143 -23.62 43.79 17.07
CA GLY A 143 -24.34 43.55 15.82
C GLY A 143 -25.52 42.59 16.01
N GLU A 144 -26.74 43.02 15.68
CA GLU A 144 -27.99 42.32 16.05
C GLU A 144 -28.38 41.15 15.12
N GLU A 145 -27.52 40.74 14.19
CA GLU A 145 -27.92 39.90 13.05
C GLU A 145 -27.76 38.38 13.26
N GLY A 146 -26.99 37.95 14.27
CA GLY A 146 -26.63 36.52 14.45
C GLY A 146 -27.81 35.55 14.64
N TYR A 147 -28.71 35.81 15.60
CA TYR A 147 -29.79 34.87 15.93
C TYR A 147 -30.90 34.81 14.86
N ARG A 148 -31.18 35.94 14.21
CA ARG A 148 -32.28 36.06 13.24
C ARG A 148 -31.99 35.29 11.97
N ASP A 149 -30.76 35.36 11.47
CA ASP A 149 -30.36 34.64 10.25
C ASP A 149 -29.96 33.18 10.48
N ALA A 150 -29.55 32.80 11.70
CA ALA A 150 -29.46 31.40 12.10
C ALA A 150 -30.85 30.74 12.07
N MET A 151 -31.88 31.40 12.63
CA MET A 151 -33.27 30.94 12.55
C MET A 151 -33.83 30.96 11.11
N ARG A 152 -33.42 31.92 10.27
CA ARG A 152 -33.81 31.96 8.85
C ARG A 152 -33.23 30.77 8.07
N ARG A 153 -31.93 30.48 8.21
CA ARG A 153 -31.28 29.30 7.61
C ARG A 153 -31.87 27.97 8.11
N ALA A 154 -32.03 27.82 9.43
CA ALA A 154 -32.62 26.60 10.00
C ALA A 154 -34.09 26.36 9.61
N ASN A 155 -34.81 27.38 9.15
CA ASN A 155 -36.14 27.23 8.55
C ASN A 155 -36.05 26.94 7.05
N LEU A 156 -35.17 27.61 6.30
CA LEU A 156 -34.90 27.30 4.88
C LEU A 156 -34.50 25.84 4.69
N GLU A 157 -33.55 25.31 5.47
CA GLU A 157 -33.15 23.90 5.43
C GLU A 157 -34.33 22.93 5.69
N ARG A 158 -35.25 23.30 6.57
CA ARG A 158 -36.47 22.50 6.86
C ARG A 158 -37.47 22.57 5.72
N GLU A 159 -37.56 23.70 5.03
CA GLU A 159 -38.40 23.86 3.84
C GLU A 159 -37.79 23.13 2.65
N GLU A 160 -36.47 23.21 2.41
CA GLU A 160 -35.76 22.41 1.40
C GLU A 160 -35.89 20.90 1.65
N GLN A 161 -35.77 20.43 2.89
CA GLN A 161 -35.99 19.02 3.24
C GLN A 161 -37.45 18.58 3.06
N ARG A 162 -38.42 19.46 3.30
CA ARG A 162 -39.84 19.21 2.97
C ARG A 162 -40.07 19.18 1.46
N VAL A 163 -39.52 20.13 0.72
CA VAL A 163 -39.66 20.23 -0.74
C VAL A 163 -39.00 19.05 -1.43
N ARG A 164 -37.80 18.61 -0.99
CA ARG A 164 -37.18 17.37 -1.49
C ARG A 164 -38.07 16.15 -1.26
N LYS A 165 -38.63 15.98 -0.06
CA LYS A 165 -39.59 14.89 0.20
C LYS A 165 -40.84 14.97 -0.67
N ILE A 166 -41.40 16.16 -0.85
CA ILE A 166 -42.56 16.36 -1.73
C ILE A 166 -42.21 16.11 -3.21
N ILE A 167 -40.95 16.24 -3.60
CA ILE A 167 -40.44 15.88 -4.94
C ILE A 167 -40.20 14.38 -5.06
N GLU A 168 -39.65 13.72 -4.04
CA GLU A 168 -39.49 12.25 -3.97
C GLU A 168 -40.86 11.56 -3.96
N GLU A 169 -41.77 11.98 -3.07
CA GLU A 169 -43.16 11.48 -2.97
C GLU A 169 -43.97 11.70 -4.26
N LYS A 170 -43.67 12.75 -5.05
CA LYS A 170 -44.25 12.96 -6.39
C LYS A 170 -43.52 12.23 -7.53
N GLY A 171 -42.28 11.81 -7.30
CA GLY A 171 -41.51 10.97 -8.22
C GLY A 171 -41.89 9.49 -8.13
N GLU A 172 -42.39 9.05 -6.97
CA GLU A 172 -42.82 7.68 -6.70
C GLU A 172 -44.30 7.38 -7.04
N GLU A 173 -45.10 8.36 -7.52
CA GLU A 173 -46.45 8.08 -8.04
C GLU A 173 -46.39 7.29 -9.37
N PRO A 174 -46.90 6.04 -9.43
CA PRO A 174 -46.86 5.24 -10.65
C PRO A 174 -47.88 5.75 -11.67
N LYS A 175 -47.43 5.96 -12.91
CA LYS A 175 -48.31 6.31 -14.04
C LYS A 175 -49.37 5.21 -14.26
N PRO A 176 -50.68 5.51 -14.19
CA PRO A 176 -51.72 4.55 -14.54
C PRO A 176 -51.83 4.38 -16.07
N ASP A 177 -52.29 3.21 -16.50
CA ASP A 177 -52.40 2.82 -17.90
C ASP A 177 -53.70 3.34 -18.58
N ASP A 178 -53.76 3.31 -19.92
CA ASP A 178 -54.79 4.00 -20.72
C ASP A 178 -56.19 3.34 -20.66
N SER A 179 -57.23 4.14 -20.39
CA SER A 179 -58.47 4.16 -21.19
C SER A 179 -59.60 5.07 -20.64
N THR A 180 -60.53 5.40 -21.55
CA THR A 180 -61.87 6.01 -21.34
C THR A 180 -61.98 7.55 -21.24
N LYS A 181 -63.22 8.07 -21.42
CA LYS A 181 -63.50 9.43 -21.93
C LYS A 181 -64.32 10.30 -20.96
N ARG A 182 -63.93 11.58 -20.82
CA ARG A 182 -64.70 12.73 -20.26
C ARG A 182 -64.97 12.61 -18.74
N ARG A 183 -65.12 13.69 -17.95
CA ARG A 183 -65.71 15.03 -18.22
C ARG A 183 -64.99 16.13 -17.41
N ARG A 184 -64.85 17.34 -17.96
CA ARG A 184 -64.58 18.58 -17.20
C ARG A 184 -65.91 19.20 -16.73
N SER A 185 -65.93 19.78 -15.54
CA SER A 185 -67.05 20.57 -14.97
C SER A 185 -66.59 21.20 -13.64
N ARG A 186 -66.98 22.41 -13.20
CA ARG A 186 -67.57 23.61 -13.86
C ARG A 186 -67.71 24.73 -12.80
N TRP A 187 -66.69 25.57 -12.66
CA TRP A 187 -66.61 26.91 -12.02
C TRP A 187 -65.15 27.36 -12.31
N ASP A 188 -64.81 28.52 -12.88
CA ASP A 188 -65.61 29.69 -13.31
C ASP A 188 -65.33 30.05 -14.79
N GLU A 189 -66.08 31.02 -15.34
CA GLU A 189 -65.99 31.45 -16.74
C GLU A 189 -65.50 32.91 -16.92
N THR A 190 -64.81 33.10 -18.05
CA THR A 190 -64.32 34.32 -18.73
C THR A 190 -65.34 35.46 -18.89
N PRO A 191 -64.91 36.74 -19.10
CA PRO A 191 -64.54 37.19 -20.45
C PRO A 191 -63.24 38.02 -20.56
N ALA A 192 -62.81 38.25 -21.80
CA ALA A 192 -61.52 38.80 -22.21
C ALA A 192 -61.57 40.30 -22.56
N ASP A 193 -60.40 40.89 -22.89
CA ASP A 193 -60.27 41.80 -24.03
C ASP A 193 -58.79 41.90 -24.52
N GLU A 194 -58.63 42.10 -25.82
CA GLU A 194 -57.42 42.49 -26.58
C GLU A 194 -57.84 43.69 -27.49
N PRO A 195 -56.98 44.61 -27.99
CA PRO A 195 -55.71 44.26 -28.68
C PRO A 195 -54.59 45.36 -28.81
N THR A 196 -53.59 45.07 -29.67
CA THR A 196 -52.74 45.97 -30.51
C THR A 196 -51.67 46.94 -29.94
N GLU A 197 -50.43 46.77 -30.46
CA GLU A 197 -49.40 47.77 -30.89
C GLU A 197 -48.85 48.83 -29.88
N LYS A 198 -47.62 49.38 -29.96
CA LYS A 198 -46.75 49.71 -31.13
C LYS A 198 -45.26 49.96 -30.75
N LYS A 199 -44.41 50.24 -31.74
CA LYS A 199 -43.00 50.74 -31.63
C LYS A 199 -43.01 52.28 -31.34
N ARG A 200 -41.93 53.04 -31.03
CA ARG A 200 -40.46 52.89 -31.19
C ARG A 200 -39.66 53.99 -30.41
N SER A 201 -38.41 53.68 -30.01
CA SER A 201 -37.20 54.51 -29.73
C SER A 201 -37.21 56.06 -29.78
N ARG A 202 -36.43 56.69 -28.87
CA ARG A 202 -35.38 57.67 -29.22
C ARG A 202 -34.22 57.72 -28.20
N TRP A 203 -33.00 57.98 -28.67
CA TRP A 203 -31.76 58.24 -27.89
C TRP A 203 -31.57 59.72 -27.56
N ASP A 204 -30.79 60.04 -26.50
CA ASP A 204 -29.58 60.88 -26.62
C ASP A 204 -28.70 60.95 -25.35
N GLN A 205 -27.42 61.36 -25.53
CA GLN A 205 -26.39 61.76 -24.55
C GLN A 205 -25.60 60.65 -23.78
N THR A 206 -24.44 61.04 -23.24
CA THR A 206 -23.15 60.31 -23.41
C THR A 206 -22.24 60.22 -22.15
N PRO A 207 -21.15 59.40 -22.16
CA PRO A 207 -20.53 58.88 -20.92
C PRO A 207 -19.02 59.19 -20.68
N VAL A 208 -18.58 58.84 -19.47
CA VAL A 208 -17.26 58.28 -19.04
C VAL A 208 -17.53 57.57 -17.69
N ASP A 209 -16.87 56.50 -17.24
CA ASP A 209 -15.78 55.63 -17.77
C ASP A 209 -16.14 54.14 -17.42
N GLY A 210 -15.34 53.06 -17.43
CA GLY A 210 -13.88 52.79 -17.52
C GLY A 210 -13.40 51.95 -16.31
N PRO A 211 -12.38 51.04 -16.41
CA PRO A 211 -11.61 50.60 -17.57
C PRO A 211 -11.90 49.12 -17.99
N SER A 212 -11.09 48.54 -18.88
CA SER A 212 -11.34 47.26 -19.58
C SER A 212 -10.27 46.16 -19.33
N LYS A 213 -10.56 44.93 -19.77
CA LYS A 213 -9.58 43.82 -19.89
C LYS A 213 -8.80 43.90 -21.22
N PRO A 214 -7.57 43.37 -21.30
CA PRO A 214 -6.75 43.43 -22.52
C PRO A 214 -7.12 42.37 -23.57
N THR A 215 -7.02 42.74 -24.84
CA THR A 215 -7.05 41.84 -26.01
C THR A 215 -5.73 41.94 -26.78
N ARG A 216 -5.07 40.79 -27.03
CA ARG A 216 -3.85 40.74 -27.86
C ARG A 216 -4.21 40.71 -29.35
N ILE A 217 -4.37 41.90 -29.92
CA ILE A 217 -3.97 42.35 -31.28
C ILE A 217 -4.43 43.82 -31.36
N ARG A 218 -3.48 44.76 -31.45
CA ARG A 218 -3.75 46.20 -31.53
C ARG A 218 -3.54 46.63 -32.98
N TYR A 219 -4.60 47.09 -33.64
CA TYR A 219 -4.48 47.80 -34.91
C TYR A 219 -3.73 49.11 -34.67
N MET A 220 -2.81 49.46 -35.56
CA MET A 220 -2.07 50.73 -35.50
C MET A 220 -3.00 51.89 -35.85
N SER A 221 -2.80 53.05 -35.22
CA SER A 221 -3.54 54.26 -35.61
C SER A 221 -2.96 54.87 -36.90
N ASP A 222 -3.75 55.68 -37.61
CA ASP A 222 -3.25 56.42 -38.78
C ASP A 222 -2.10 57.38 -38.41
N GLU A 223 -2.04 57.85 -37.17
CA GLU A 223 -0.91 58.65 -36.66
C GLU A 223 0.36 57.80 -36.48
N GLU A 224 0.23 56.59 -35.94
CA GLU A 224 1.32 55.60 -35.85
C GLU A 224 1.78 55.12 -37.24
N LEU A 225 0.86 55.05 -38.21
CA LEU A 225 1.15 54.64 -39.59
C LEU A 225 1.86 55.74 -40.39
N ASN A 226 1.41 56.99 -40.29
CA ASN A 226 2.05 58.13 -40.94
C ASN A 226 3.46 58.42 -40.39
N ALA A 227 3.76 58.02 -39.14
CA ALA A 227 5.10 58.09 -38.58
C ALA A 227 6.09 57.03 -39.14
N LEU A 228 5.59 55.99 -39.82
CA LEU A 228 6.38 54.91 -40.43
C LEU A 228 6.60 55.09 -41.94
N LEU A 229 5.85 55.97 -42.59
CA LEU A 229 5.93 56.20 -44.03
C LEU A 229 7.01 57.26 -44.37
N PRO A 230 7.83 57.09 -45.43
CA PRO A 230 8.83 58.08 -45.82
C PRO A 230 8.18 59.41 -46.21
N SER A 231 8.66 60.53 -45.65
CA SER A 231 8.04 61.86 -45.79
C SER A 231 8.02 62.45 -47.21
N GLU A 232 8.67 61.81 -48.18
CA GLU A 232 8.62 62.17 -49.60
C GLU A 232 8.42 60.90 -50.44
N GLY A 233 7.54 60.95 -51.45
CA GLY A 233 7.40 59.90 -52.47
C GLY A 233 6.04 59.21 -52.59
N TYR A 234 5.05 59.52 -51.75
CA TYR A 234 3.69 58.96 -51.86
C TYR A 234 2.60 60.05 -51.77
N THR A 235 1.42 59.76 -52.32
CA THR A 235 0.22 60.60 -52.21
C THR A 235 -0.97 59.74 -51.78
N ILE A 236 -1.63 60.12 -50.69
CA ILE A 236 -2.86 59.47 -50.22
C ILE A 236 -4.00 59.84 -51.19
N VAL A 237 -4.80 58.85 -51.60
CA VAL A 237 -5.90 59.01 -52.55
C VAL A 237 -7.23 58.80 -51.83
N GLU A 238 -8.20 59.68 -52.04
CA GLU A 238 -9.55 59.55 -51.48
C GLU A 238 -10.33 58.39 -52.14
N PRO A 239 -11.07 57.57 -51.37
CA PRO A 239 -11.87 56.48 -51.93
C PRO A 239 -13.05 57.00 -52.77
N PRO A 240 -13.38 56.39 -53.91
CA PRO A 240 -14.48 56.85 -54.77
C PRO A 240 -15.86 56.86 -54.07
N PRO A 241 -16.75 57.81 -54.42
CA PRO A 241 -18.08 57.93 -53.83
C PRO A 241 -18.95 56.70 -54.15
N GLY A 242 -19.07 55.79 -53.18
CA GLY A 242 -19.78 54.52 -53.31
C GLY A 242 -19.09 53.36 -52.58
N TYR A 243 -17.83 53.50 -52.18
CA TYR A 243 -17.12 52.46 -51.42
C TYR A 243 -17.68 52.32 -49.99
N ALA A 244 -18.03 51.09 -49.60
CA ALA A 244 -18.37 50.70 -48.24
C ALA A 244 -17.56 49.44 -47.87
N PRO A 245 -16.77 49.44 -46.78
CA PRO A 245 -15.92 48.30 -46.45
C PRO A 245 -16.76 47.10 -46.00
N ALA A 246 -16.49 45.94 -46.58
CA ALA A 246 -17.09 44.68 -46.15
C ALA A 246 -16.54 44.28 -44.77
N GLN A 247 -17.39 43.68 -43.92
CA GLN A 247 -16.90 43.04 -42.70
C GLN A 247 -16.04 41.83 -43.09
N ALA A 248 -14.80 41.82 -42.63
CA ALA A 248 -13.84 40.76 -42.96
C ALA A 248 -14.26 39.42 -42.32
N HIS A 249 -14.88 38.55 -43.13
CA HIS A 249 -14.90 37.13 -42.84
C HIS A 249 -13.46 36.61 -42.73
N LYS A 250 -13.21 35.67 -41.82
CA LYS A 250 -11.90 35.04 -41.68
C LYS A 250 -11.51 34.39 -43.00
N LEU A 251 -10.49 34.92 -43.67
CA LEU A 251 -9.78 34.21 -44.71
C LEU A 251 -8.99 33.08 -44.05
N GLN A 252 -9.31 31.84 -44.44
CA GLN A 252 -8.58 30.65 -44.07
C GLN A 252 -7.47 30.46 -45.12
N GLU A 253 -6.22 30.30 -44.67
CA GLU A 253 -5.10 30.07 -45.59
C GLU A 253 -5.25 28.70 -46.28
N PRO A 254 -4.92 28.58 -47.58
CA PRO A 254 -5.06 27.33 -48.31
C PRO A 254 -3.95 26.35 -47.92
N GLU A 255 -4.33 25.20 -47.37
CA GLU A 255 -3.37 24.14 -47.03
C GLU A 255 -2.71 23.56 -48.28
N SER A 256 -1.37 23.56 -48.31
CA SER A 256 -0.60 22.88 -49.35
C SER A 256 -0.63 21.37 -49.13
N SER A 257 -1.39 20.65 -49.95
CA SER A 257 -1.70 19.22 -49.83
C SER A 257 -0.53 18.27 -50.13
N GLY A 258 0.54 18.34 -49.33
CA GLY A 258 1.65 17.39 -49.33
C GLY A 258 1.25 16.06 -48.67
N PHE A 259 1.01 15.02 -49.47
CA PHE A 259 0.53 13.71 -48.98
C PHE A 259 1.61 12.93 -48.21
N TYR A 260 1.62 13.06 -46.88
CA TYR A 260 2.39 12.20 -45.97
C TYR A 260 1.54 11.03 -45.46
N MET A 261 2.12 9.82 -45.45
CA MET A 261 1.50 8.66 -44.79
C MET A 261 1.59 8.81 -43.25
N PRO A 262 0.48 8.67 -42.50
CA PRO A 262 0.54 8.65 -41.04
C PRO A 262 1.08 7.30 -40.54
N GLU A 263 2.23 7.31 -39.88
CA GLU A 263 2.64 6.19 -39.02
C GLU A 263 1.81 6.17 -37.72
N SER A 264 1.59 4.97 -37.18
CA SER A 264 0.64 4.74 -36.08
C SER A 264 1.16 5.19 -34.70
N SER A 265 1.11 6.50 -34.42
CA SER A 265 1.46 7.07 -33.09
C SER A 265 0.68 8.34 -32.69
N THR A 266 -0.46 8.63 -33.34
CA THR A 266 -1.25 9.86 -33.12
C THR A 266 -1.94 9.99 -31.75
N LEU A 267 -2.01 8.93 -30.95
CA LEU A 267 -2.61 8.94 -29.61
C LEU A 267 -1.74 9.62 -28.52
N GLY A 268 -0.49 9.97 -28.82
CA GLY A 268 0.34 10.79 -27.95
C GLY A 268 0.07 12.29 -28.11
N ALA A 269 0.22 12.79 -29.34
CA ALA A 269 0.23 14.23 -29.65
C ALA A 269 -1.07 14.96 -29.25
N MET A 270 -2.24 14.35 -29.47
CA MET A 270 -3.53 14.95 -29.10
C MET A 270 -3.72 15.19 -27.58
N ALA A 271 -2.89 14.57 -26.73
CA ALA A 271 -2.87 14.88 -25.30
C ALA A 271 -1.96 16.07 -24.95
N ASP A 272 -0.93 16.35 -25.75
CA ASP A 272 -0.01 17.47 -25.53
C ASP A 272 -0.60 18.81 -26.01
N ASP A 273 -1.36 18.83 -27.11
CA ASP A 273 -1.97 20.06 -27.66
C ASP A 273 -2.96 20.75 -26.68
N ILE A 274 -3.62 19.97 -25.81
CA ILE A 274 -4.52 20.51 -24.76
C ILE A 274 -3.73 20.90 -23.48
N VAL A 275 -2.50 20.41 -23.32
CA VAL A 275 -1.60 20.75 -22.20
C VAL A 275 -0.72 21.97 -22.51
N ALA A 276 -0.52 22.30 -23.79
CA ALA A 276 0.36 23.37 -24.27
C ALA A 276 0.02 24.79 -23.72
N ASP A 277 -1.25 25.05 -23.38
CA ASP A 277 -1.74 26.39 -22.98
C ASP A 277 -1.57 26.69 -21.46
N LEU A 278 -0.91 25.80 -20.71
CA LEU A 278 -0.61 25.96 -19.27
C LEU A 278 0.89 26.24 -19.04
N PRO A 279 1.26 27.42 -18.48
CA PRO A 279 2.65 27.73 -18.16
C PRO A 279 3.28 26.70 -17.20
N THR A 280 4.19 25.87 -17.73
CA THR A 280 4.92 24.88 -16.93
C THR A 280 6.11 25.49 -16.19
N ASP A 281 6.65 26.62 -16.65
CA ASP A 281 7.55 27.46 -15.85
C ASP A 281 6.74 28.55 -15.15
N VAL A 282 6.97 28.71 -13.84
CA VAL A 282 6.19 29.59 -12.97
C VAL A 282 7.13 30.44 -12.10
N PRO A 283 6.94 31.77 -12.01
CA PRO A 283 7.85 32.68 -11.30
C PRO A 283 8.18 32.28 -9.86
N GLY A 284 9.47 32.05 -9.58
CA GLY A 284 9.99 31.57 -8.29
C GLY A 284 9.71 30.09 -7.98
N VAL A 285 8.96 29.40 -8.84
CA VAL A 285 8.75 27.95 -8.77
C VAL A 285 9.81 27.22 -9.58
N GLY A 286 10.05 27.67 -10.81
CA GLY A 286 10.79 26.94 -11.85
C GLY A 286 9.92 25.86 -12.50
N GLN A 287 10.46 25.21 -13.54
CA GLN A 287 9.74 24.22 -14.35
C GLN A 287 9.09 23.10 -13.50
N LEU A 288 7.76 23.05 -13.57
CA LEU A 288 6.89 22.01 -13.01
C LEU A 288 6.81 20.81 -13.95
N ALA A 289 6.42 19.64 -13.42
CA ALA A 289 6.22 18.45 -14.26
C ALA A 289 4.88 18.48 -15.02
N PHE A 290 3.88 19.18 -14.48
CA PHE A 290 2.59 19.51 -15.11
C PHE A 290 1.87 20.55 -14.25
N MET A 291 0.84 21.19 -14.79
CA MET A 291 -0.14 21.96 -14.02
C MET A 291 -1.55 21.62 -14.49
N LYS A 292 -2.50 21.42 -13.56
CA LYS A 292 -3.91 21.20 -13.91
C LYS A 292 -4.62 22.56 -14.07
N PRO A 293 -5.64 22.69 -14.93
CA PRO A 293 -6.45 23.92 -14.99
C PRO A 293 -7.10 24.24 -13.63
N GLU A 294 -7.43 23.21 -12.85
CA GLU A 294 -7.93 23.30 -11.47
C GLU A 294 -6.95 23.99 -10.52
N ASP A 295 -5.64 23.78 -10.69
CA ASP A 295 -4.60 24.40 -9.86
C ASP A 295 -4.59 25.92 -10.00
N GLN A 296 -4.97 26.47 -11.16
CA GLN A 296 -5.03 27.93 -11.38
C GLN A 296 -5.97 28.62 -10.38
N LYS A 297 -7.04 27.94 -9.94
CA LYS A 297 -8.00 28.46 -8.95
C LYS A 297 -7.38 28.71 -7.57
N TYR A 298 -6.43 27.87 -7.16
CA TYR A 298 -5.79 27.95 -5.84
C TYR A 298 -4.42 28.63 -5.87
N PHE A 299 -3.71 28.53 -7.00
CA PHE A 299 -2.34 29.04 -7.17
C PHE A 299 -2.25 30.27 -8.08
N GLY A 300 -3.36 30.83 -8.58
CA GLY A 300 -3.36 31.99 -9.49
C GLY A 300 -2.59 33.22 -8.97
N LYS A 301 -2.58 33.48 -7.65
CA LYS A 301 -1.75 34.52 -7.00
C LYS A 301 -0.22 34.28 -7.07
N VAL A 302 0.22 33.19 -7.71
CA VAL A 302 1.62 32.80 -7.96
C VAL A 302 1.90 32.71 -9.48
N LEU A 303 0.87 32.67 -10.32
CA LEU A 303 0.97 32.67 -11.80
C LEU A 303 1.06 34.06 -12.40
N GLN A 304 0.59 35.09 -11.67
CA GLN A 304 0.79 36.47 -12.06
C GLN A 304 2.27 36.83 -11.90
N GLU A 305 2.87 37.41 -12.94
CA GLU A 305 4.19 38.02 -12.85
C GLU A 305 4.13 39.23 -11.90
N ASP A 306 5.22 39.45 -11.16
CA ASP A 306 5.29 40.52 -10.16
C ASP A 306 5.67 41.83 -10.86
N ASP A 307 4.68 42.70 -11.15
CA ASP A 307 4.92 44.10 -11.53
C ASP A 307 5.79 44.76 -10.45
N GLU A 308 7.04 45.12 -10.78
CA GLU A 308 8.10 45.43 -9.79
C GLU A 308 7.84 46.66 -8.91
N GLU A 309 6.76 47.42 -9.17
CA GLU A 309 6.39 48.64 -8.44
C GLU A 309 5.47 48.40 -7.22
N GLU A 310 4.73 47.29 -7.15
CA GLU A 310 3.88 47.00 -5.98
C GLU A 310 4.70 46.49 -4.78
N ARG A 311 4.62 47.23 -3.65
CA ARG A 311 5.27 46.85 -2.39
C ARG A 311 4.51 45.74 -1.65
N ILE A 312 4.59 44.52 -2.16
CA ILE A 312 3.99 43.29 -1.60
C ILE A 312 4.16 43.23 -0.07
N SER A 313 3.07 43.00 0.67
CA SER A 313 3.12 42.94 2.13
C SER A 313 3.95 41.74 2.64
N ARG A 314 4.61 41.90 3.79
CA ARG A 314 5.28 40.78 4.50
C ARG A 314 4.34 39.65 4.92
N ALA A 315 3.02 39.85 4.86
CA ALA A 315 2.04 38.78 4.97
C ALA A 315 1.89 38.02 3.63
N GLU A 316 1.62 38.75 2.56
CA GLU A 316 1.37 38.22 1.22
C GLU A 316 2.58 37.52 0.60
N ALA A 317 3.78 38.05 0.84
CA ALA A 317 5.02 37.41 0.40
C ALA A 317 5.18 36.00 1.03
N ARG A 318 4.79 35.84 2.31
CA ARG A 318 4.79 34.54 3.00
C ARG A 318 3.66 33.64 2.49
N GLU A 319 2.47 34.17 2.20
CA GLU A 319 1.42 33.37 1.55
C GLU A 319 1.88 32.86 0.17
N ARG A 320 2.48 33.72 -0.66
CA ARG A 320 3.05 33.33 -1.96
C ARG A 320 4.18 32.30 -1.81
N GLU A 321 5.06 32.43 -0.82
CA GLU A 321 6.09 31.42 -0.52
C GLU A 321 5.48 30.06 -0.13
N ILE A 322 4.46 30.06 0.74
CA ILE A 322 3.71 28.84 1.11
C ILE A 322 3.04 28.21 -0.13
N MET A 323 2.37 29.01 -0.96
CA MET A 323 1.72 28.53 -2.18
C MET A 323 2.75 27.97 -3.19
N ARG A 324 3.89 28.64 -3.40
CA ARG A 324 5.03 28.13 -4.20
C ARG A 324 5.56 26.80 -3.66
N LEU A 325 5.68 26.63 -2.33
CA LEU A 325 6.11 25.37 -1.71
C LEU A 325 5.06 24.25 -1.85
N LEU A 326 3.78 24.55 -1.67
CA LEU A 326 2.70 23.57 -1.81
C LEU A 326 2.54 23.09 -3.25
N LEU A 327 2.69 23.97 -4.25
CA LEU A 327 2.67 23.58 -5.67
C LEU A 327 3.86 22.67 -6.03
N LYS A 328 5.07 22.96 -5.51
CA LYS A 328 6.24 22.05 -5.62
C LYS A 328 6.01 20.70 -4.92
N ILE A 329 5.11 20.63 -3.94
CA ILE A 329 4.77 19.40 -3.21
C ILE A 329 3.65 18.60 -3.92
N LYS A 330 2.65 19.25 -4.54
CA LYS A 330 1.61 18.60 -5.36
C LYS A 330 2.19 18.09 -6.69
N ASN A 331 2.73 18.99 -7.52
CA ASN A 331 3.02 18.73 -8.95
C ASN A 331 4.53 18.58 -9.28
N GLY A 332 5.44 18.83 -8.32
CA GLY A 332 6.88 18.80 -8.59
C GLY A 332 7.45 17.41 -8.91
N THR A 333 8.69 17.34 -9.40
CA THR A 333 9.43 16.07 -9.49
C THR A 333 9.70 15.49 -8.07
N PRO A 334 10.01 14.19 -7.91
CA PRO A 334 10.30 13.60 -6.60
C PRO A 334 11.47 14.28 -5.86
N GLN A 335 12.41 14.90 -6.57
CA GLN A 335 13.51 15.67 -5.99
C GLN A 335 13.01 17.03 -5.46
N LEU A 336 12.27 17.79 -6.28
CA LEU A 336 11.66 19.06 -5.89
C LEU A 336 10.71 18.89 -4.69
N ARG A 337 9.82 17.88 -4.74
CA ARG A 337 8.94 17.51 -3.62
C ARG A 337 9.71 17.29 -2.32
N LYS A 338 10.86 16.58 -2.37
CA LYS A 338 11.69 16.32 -1.19
C LYS A 338 12.36 17.58 -0.63
N GLN A 339 12.75 18.52 -1.49
CA GLN A 339 13.32 19.80 -1.08
C GLN A 339 12.26 20.73 -0.47
N ALA A 340 11.14 20.94 -1.17
CA ALA A 340 10.04 21.79 -0.69
C ALA A 340 9.41 21.25 0.61
N LEU A 341 9.20 19.93 0.72
CA LEU A 341 8.71 19.29 1.95
C LEU A 341 9.70 19.41 3.12
N ARG A 342 11.01 19.61 2.85
CA ARG A 342 12.00 19.94 3.88
C ARG A 342 11.87 21.40 4.30
N GLN A 343 11.89 22.33 3.34
CA GLN A 343 11.78 23.78 3.56
C GLN A 343 10.53 24.13 4.40
N ILE A 344 9.34 23.68 3.98
CA ILE A 344 8.09 23.93 4.72
C ILE A 344 8.07 23.35 6.13
N THR A 345 8.84 22.27 6.40
CA THR A 345 8.97 21.66 7.74
C THR A 345 9.99 22.41 8.62
N GLU A 346 11.04 22.98 8.02
CA GLU A 346 12.06 23.76 8.74
C GLU A 346 11.55 25.19 9.03
N GLN A 347 10.78 25.78 8.12
CA GLN A 347 10.18 27.13 8.21
C GLN A 347 8.74 27.14 8.79
N ALA A 348 8.15 26.01 9.19
CA ALA A 348 6.76 25.94 9.67
C ALA A 348 6.42 26.97 10.78
N ARG A 349 7.36 27.19 11.72
CA ARG A 349 7.21 28.18 12.82
C ARG A 349 7.31 29.64 12.37
N THR A 350 7.97 29.94 11.25
CA THR A 350 8.09 31.31 10.71
C THR A 350 6.93 31.69 9.78
N PHE A 351 6.28 30.69 9.17
CA PHE A 351 5.02 30.88 8.44
C PHE A 351 3.84 31.07 9.40
N GLY A 352 3.73 30.23 10.43
CA GLY A 352 2.65 30.28 11.42
C GLY A 352 1.41 29.45 11.02
N PRO A 353 0.52 29.12 11.98
CA PRO A 353 -0.54 28.13 11.77
C PRO A 353 -1.59 28.56 10.73
N GLY A 354 -2.11 29.78 10.82
CA GLY A 354 -3.17 30.28 9.94
C GLY A 354 -2.82 30.19 8.45
N PRO A 355 -1.81 30.94 7.96
CA PRO A 355 -1.43 30.93 6.54
C PRO A 355 -1.07 29.54 5.99
N LEU A 356 -0.65 28.59 6.84
CA LEU A 356 -0.47 27.20 6.43
C LEU A 356 -1.82 26.49 6.27
N PHE A 357 -2.66 26.44 7.30
CA PHE A 357 -3.94 25.73 7.24
C PHE A 357 -4.95 26.38 6.26
N ASP A 358 -4.93 27.69 6.11
CA ASP A 358 -5.79 28.45 5.19
C ASP A 358 -5.48 28.19 3.71
N LYS A 359 -4.28 27.69 3.37
CA LYS A 359 -3.95 27.23 2.01
C LYS A 359 -3.99 25.70 1.85
N ILE A 360 -3.64 24.94 2.89
CA ILE A 360 -3.58 23.47 2.83
C ILE A 360 -4.96 22.82 2.91
N LEU A 361 -5.83 23.28 3.82
CA LEU A 361 -7.13 22.62 4.06
C LEU A 361 -8.09 22.69 2.86
N PRO A 362 -8.20 23.81 2.10
CA PRO A 362 -9.04 23.86 0.92
C PRO A 362 -8.62 22.88 -0.20
N LEU A 363 -7.32 22.63 -0.36
CA LEU A 363 -6.78 21.68 -1.35
C LEU A 363 -7.17 20.23 -1.03
N LEU A 364 -7.40 19.88 0.24
CA LEU A 364 -7.88 18.56 0.65
C LEU A 364 -9.39 18.39 0.52
N MET A 365 -10.14 19.47 0.32
CA MET A 365 -11.60 19.48 0.08
C MET A 365 -11.95 19.54 -1.41
N GLU A 366 -10.96 19.49 -2.30
CA GLU A 366 -11.11 19.42 -3.75
C GLU A 366 -11.66 18.04 -4.18
N ARG A 367 -12.62 18.01 -5.11
CA ARG A 367 -13.29 16.76 -5.56
C ARG A 367 -12.42 15.92 -6.51
N THR A 368 -11.53 16.59 -7.23
CA THR A 368 -10.72 16.06 -8.35
C THR A 368 -9.32 15.61 -7.93
N LEU A 369 -8.95 15.89 -6.67
CA LEU A 369 -7.69 15.49 -6.02
C LEU A 369 -7.43 13.98 -6.17
N GLU A 370 -6.20 13.61 -6.53
CA GLU A 370 -5.78 12.21 -6.66
C GLU A 370 -5.25 11.62 -5.33
N ASP A 371 -5.25 10.29 -5.20
CA ASP A 371 -4.69 9.58 -4.04
C ASP A 371 -3.25 10.00 -3.70
N GLN A 372 -2.41 10.14 -4.72
CA GLN A 372 -1.00 10.50 -4.53
C GLN A 372 -0.83 11.96 -4.10
N GLU A 373 -1.69 12.87 -4.58
CA GLU A 373 -1.69 14.29 -4.18
C GLU A 373 -2.21 14.43 -2.74
N ARG A 374 -3.32 13.74 -2.42
CA ARG A 374 -3.90 13.63 -1.08
C ARG A 374 -2.86 13.17 -0.05
N HIS A 375 -2.14 12.07 -0.31
CA HIS A 375 -1.07 11.58 0.56
C HIS A 375 0.03 12.64 0.79
N LEU A 376 0.39 13.42 -0.24
CA LEU A 376 1.43 14.43 -0.13
C LEU A 376 0.97 15.62 0.74
N LEU A 377 -0.27 16.07 0.61
CA LEU A 377 -0.85 17.14 1.46
C LEU A 377 -1.05 16.69 2.92
N VAL A 378 -1.58 15.48 3.13
CA VAL A 378 -1.69 14.81 4.45
C VAL A 378 -0.33 14.77 5.15
N LYS A 379 0.73 14.42 4.41
CA LYS A 379 2.13 14.39 4.89
C LYS A 379 2.75 15.77 5.13
N VAL A 380 2.22 16.85 4.54
CA VAL A 380 2.56 18.22 4.96
C VAL A 380 1.91 18.52 6.29
N ILE A 381 0.61 18.23 6.47
CA ILE A 381 -0.12 18.49 7.71
C ILE A 381 0.57 17.85 8.91
N ASP A 382 0.88 16.55 8.88
CA ASP A 382 1.53 15.86 10.01
C ASP A 382 2.86 16.53 10.42
N ARG A 383 3.72 16.82 9.44
CA ARG A 383 5.01 17.48 9.66
C ARG A 383 4.89 18.91 10.19
N VAL A 384 3.86 19.63 9.75
CA VAL A 384 3.55 20.99 10.20
C VAL A 384 2.98 20.97 11.63
N LEU A 385 2.05 20.06 11.94
CA LEU A 385 1.50 19.87 13.29
C LEU A 385 2.60 19.59 14.32
N TYR A 386 3.49 18.63 14.03
CA TYR A 386 4.62 18.28 14.90
C TYR A 386 5.58 19.47 15.17
N LYS A 387 5.59 20.48 14.29
CA LYS A 387 6.40 21.69 14.47
C LYS A 387 5.66 22.82 15.17
N LEU A 388 4.36 22.97 14.95
CA LEU A 388 3.55 24.08 15.50
C LEU A 388 3.15 23.87 16.96
N ASP A 389 2.99 22.62 17.40
CA ASP A 389 2.69 22.28 18.80
C ASP A 389 1.40 23.00 19.29
N GLU A 390 1.36 23.60 20.49
CA GLU A 390 0.16 24.27 21.04
C GLU A 390 -0.49 25.33 20.12
N LEU A 391 0.26 25.91 19.15
CA LEU A 391 -0.24 26.93 18.23
C LEU A 391 -1.40 26.46 17.32
N VAL A 392 -1.66 25.14 17.26
CA VAL A 392 -2.73 24.56 16.44
C VAL A 392 -4.13 24.69 17.06
N ARG A 393 -4.25 25.01 18.36
CA ARG A 393 -5.53 24.98 19.11
C ARG A 393 -6.71 25.70 18.42
N PRO A 394 -6.59 26.92 17.87
CA PRO A 394 -7.70 27.60 17.19
C PRO A 394 -8.19 26.87 15.93
N TYR A 395 -7.34 26.07 15.30
CA TYR A 395 -7.61 25.43 14.00
C TYR A 395 -8.11 23.99 14.13
N VAL A 396 -8.17 23.43 15.36
CA VAL A 396 -8.51 22.03 15.64
C VAL A 396 -9.82 21.59 14.99
N HIS A 397 -10.88 22.40 15.04
CA HIS A 397 -12.16 22.06 14.39
C HIS A 397 -12.03 21.95 12.87
N ARG A 398 -11.40 22.93 12.22
CA ARG A 398 -11.18 22.96 10.77
C ARG A 398 -10.30 21.80 10.29
N ILE A 399 -9.29 21.42 11.07
CA ILE A 399 -8.46 20.24 10.80
C ILE A 399 -9.27 18.95 10.97
N LEU A 400 -10.08 18.83 12.03
CA LEU A 400 -10.95 17.67 12.25
C LEU A 400 -11.96 17.48 11.11
N VAL A 401 -12.66 18.53 10.67
CA VAL A 401 -13.66 18.43 9.58
C VAL A 401 -13.07 17.81 8.30
N VAL A 402 -11.82 18.14 7.97
CA VAL A 402 -11.10 17.65 6.77
C VAL A 402 -10.48 16.25 6.97
N ILE A 403 -9.98 15.94 8.17
CA ILE A 403 -9.24 14.69 8.44
C ILE A 403 -10.15 13.55 8.94
N GLU A 404 -11.25 13.86 9.63
CA GLU A 404 -12.25 12.89 10.09
C GLU A 404 -12.77 11.94 8.98
N PRO A 405 -13.10 12.42 7.76
CA PRO A 405 -13.50 11.55 6.64
C PRO A 405 -12.46 10.48 6.27
N LEU A 406 -11.17 10.71 6.52
CA LEU A 406 -10.11 9.72 6.23
C LEU A 406 -10.24 8.48 7.13
N LEU A 407 -10.90 8.57 8.30
CA LEU A 407 -11.12 7.44 9.21
C LEU A 407 -12.17 6.43 8.71
N ILE A 408 -12.90 6.74 7.64
CA ILE A 408 -13.88 5.86 7.00
C ILE A 408 -13.53 5.49 5.56
N ASP A 409 -12.46 6.05 4.99
CA ASP A 409 -12.00 5.78 3.62
C ASP A 409 -11.76 4.28 3.37
N GLU A 410 -11.84 3.82 2.13
CA GLU A 410 -11.74 2.39 1.79
C GLU A 410 -10.30 1.87 1.87
N ASP A 411 -9.29 2.71 1.63
CA ASP A 411 -7.89 2.33 1.83
C ASP A 411 -7.50 2.31 3.32
N TYR A 412 -6.90 1.19 3.74
CA TYR A 412 -6.32 1.01 5.06
C TYR A 412 -5.20 2.01 5.37
N TYR A 413 -4.35 2.36 4.39
CA TYR A 413 -3.28 3.33 4.63
C TYR A 413 -3.81 4.74 4.87
N VAL A 414 -4.81 5.18 4.09
CA VAL A 414 -5.50 6.46 4.33
C VAL A 414 -6.16 6.51 5.71
N ARG A 415 -6.78 5.39 6.15
CA ARG A 415 -7.32 5.27 7.52
C ARG A 415 -6.23 5.35 8.59
N ILE A 416 -5.00 4.88 8.36
CA ILE A 416 -3.88 5.05 9.28
C ILE A 416 -3.44 6.51 9.32
N GLU A 417 -3.20 7.14 8.17
CA GLU A 417 -2.67 8.50 8.10
C GLU A 417 -3.64 9.52 8.75
N GLY A 418 -4.96 9.32 8.61
CA GLY A 418 -5.97 10.08 9.36
C GLY A 418 -5.93 9.85 10.88
N ARG A 419 -5.61 8.64 11.35
CA ARG A 419 -5.42 8.34 12.79
C ARG A 419 -4.15 8.96 13.34
N GLU A 420 -3.05 8.92 12.59
CA GLU A 420 -1.77 9.52 13.00
C GLU A 420 -1.90 11.04 13.16
N ILE A 421 -2.53 11.71 12.19
CA ILE A 421 -2.82 13.16 12.29
C ILE A 421 -3.72 13.49 13.49
N ILE A 422 -4.81 12.75 13.71
CA ILE A 422 -5.71 13.03 14.85
C ILE A 422 -5.02 12.71 16.19
N SER A 423 -4.16 11.70 16.25
CA SER A 423 -3.34 11.38 17.44
C SER A 423 -2.33 12.50 17.76
N ASN A 424 -1.65 13.02 16.74
CA ASN A 424 -0.69 14.11 16.89
C ASN A 424 -1.39 15.45 17.21
N LEU A 425 -2.54 15.72 16.58
CA LEU A 425 -3.41 16.85 16.90
C LEU A 425 -3.93 16.79 18.35
N ALA A 426 -4.35 15.61 18.82
CA ALA A 426 -4.83 15.43 20.19
C ALA A 426 -3.74 15.71 21.24
N LYS A 427 -2.49 15.29 20.97
CA LYS A 427 -1.33 15.56 21.83
C LYS A 427 -0.99 17.06 21.91
N ALA A 428 -1.04 17.77 20.78
CA ALA A 428 -0.76 19.22 20.72
C ALA A 428 -1.91 20.08 21.29
N ALA A 429 -3.16 19.71 21.02
CA ALA A 429 -4.33 20.46 21.47
C ALA A 429 -4.65 20.22 22.95
N GLY A 430 -4.50 18.99 23.44
CA GLY A 430 -4.86 18.56 24.79
C GLY A 430 -6.33 18.12 24.92
N LEU A 431 -6.58 17.19 25.86
CA LEU A 431 -7.85 16.45 25.94
C LEU A 431 -9.08 17.34 26.10
N ALA A 432 -9.02 18.34 26.99
CA ALA A 432 -10.16 19.22 27.27
C ALA A 432 -10.62 19.97 26.01
N HIS A 433 -9.67 20.48 25.21
CA HIS A 433 -9.94 21.22 23.99
C HIS A 433 -10.55 20.33 22.90
N MET A 434 -10.04 19.11 22.73
CA MET A 434 -10.64 18.11 21.83
C MET A 434 -12.08 17.78 22.24
N ILE A 435 -12.34 17.58 23.54
CA ILE A 435 -13.69 17.31 24.06
C ILE A 435 -14.64 18.50 23.85
N SER A 436 -14.19 19.75 24.03
CA SER A 436 -15.06 20.92 23.77
C SER A 436 -15.37 21.07 22.28
N THR A 437 -14.36 20.91 21.40
CA THR A 437 -14.54 21.03 19.95
C THR A 437 -15.48 19.96 19.38
N MET A 438 -15.36 18.71 19.82
CA MET A 438 -16.11 17.57 19.25
C MET A 438 -17.46 17.32 19.93
N ARG A 439 -17.82 18.08 20.98
CA ARG A 439 -19.08 17.88 21.71
C ARG A 439 -20.35 18.13 20.88
N PRO A 440 -20.45 19.18 20.03
CA PRO A 440 -21.65 19.44 19.23
C PRO A 440 -21.92 18.34 18.19
N ASP A 441 -20.88 17.72 17.65
CA ASP A 441 -20.97 16.69 16.61
C ASP A 441 -21.58 15.36 17.12
N ILE A 442 -21.67 15.15 18.44
CA ILE A 442 -22.06 13.88 19.07
C ILE A 442 -23.57 13.58 18.94
N ASP A 443 -24.43 14.60 19.03
CA ASP A 443 -25.87 14.50 18.80
C ASP A 443 -26.39 15.28 17.58
N HIS A 444 -25.47 15.64 16.68
CA HIS A 444 -25.76 16.15 15.34
C HIS A 444 -26.78 15.28 14.58
N ALA A 445 -27.62 15.87 13.74
CA ALA A 445 -28.71 15.14 13.07
C ALA A 445 -28.18 14.02 12.14
N ASP A 446 -27.26 14.36 11.23
CA ASP A 446 -26.68 13.40 10.28
C ASP A 446 -25.89 12.28 11.00
N GLU A 447 -26.06 11.04 10.53
CA GLU A 447 -25.28 9.90 10.97
C GLU A 447 -23.85 9.90 10.41
N TYR A 448 -23.60 10.57 9.28
CA TYR A 448 -22.24 10.68 8.72
C TYR A 448 -21.28 11.31 9.73
N VAL A 449 -21.59 12.53 10.18
CA VAL A 449 -20.82 13.28 11.20
C VAL A 449 -20.67 12.44 12.48
N ARG A 450 -21.78 11.92 13.02
CA ARG A 450 -21.73 11.07 14.23
C ARG A 450 -20.88 9.79 14.07
N ASN A 451 -20.73 9.24 12.87
CA ASN A 451 -19.84 8.10 12.60
C ASN A 451 -18.36 8.53 12.56
N THR A 452 -18.03 9.63 11.87
CA THR A 452 -16.64 10.11 11.77
C THR A 452 -16.13 10.62 13.12
N THR A 453 -16.94 11.41 13.82
CA THR A 453 -16.66 11.90 15.18
C THR A 453 -16.57 10.76 16.20
N ALA A 454 -17.40 9.72 16.11
CA ALA A 454 -17.25 8.55 16.98
C ALA A 454 -15.90 7.82 16.80
N ARG A 455 -15.40 7.76 15.57
CA ARG A 455 -14.07 7.20 15.26
C ARG A 455 -12.97 8.11 15.77
N ALA A 456 -13.04 9.41 15.52
CA ALA A 456 -12.04 10.38 15.94
C ALA A 456 -11.95 10.50 17.48
N LEU A 457 -13.07 10.49 18.21
CA LEU A 457 -13.06 10.47 19.68
C LEU A 457 -12.37 9.21 20.23
N ALA A 458 -12.51 8.06 19.55
CA ALA A 458 -11.80 6.85 19.93
C ALA A 458 -10.29 6.93 19.63
N VAL A 459 -9.86 7.69 18.60
CA VAL A 459 -8.44 7.99 18.34
C VAL A 459 -7.87 8.97 19.38
N VAL A 460 -8.64 9.99 19.77
CA VAL A 460 -8.26 10.90 20.88
C VAL A 460 -8.09 10.10 22.17
N ALA A 461 -9.00 9.16 22.45
CA ALA A 461 -8.94 8.29 23.62
C ALA A 461 -7.78 7.27 23.59
N SER A 462 -7.34 6.79 22.42
CA SER A 462 -6.13 5.96 22.32
C SER A 462 -4.84 6.79 22.40
N ALA A 463 -4.85 8.03 21.91
CA ALA A 463 -3.69 8.94 21.94
C ALA A 463 -3.41 9.54 23.32
N LEU A 464 -4.46 9.78 24.12
CA LEU A 464 -4.39 10.46 25.43
C LEU A 464 -4.77 9.55 26.62
N GLY A 465 -5.16 8.31 26.36
CA GLY A 465 -5.47 7.29 27.36
C GLY A 465 -6.96 7.18 27.71
N ILE A 466 -7.48 5.95 27.67
CA ILE A 466 -8.88 5.62 27.98
C ILE A 466 -9.33 6.15 29.36
N PRO A 467 -8.56 6.05 30.46
CA PRO A 467 -9.01 6.48 31.80
C PRO A 467 -9.46 7.95 31.86
N ALA A 468 -8.78 8.84 31.13
CA ALA A 468 -9.13 10.26 31.09
C ALA A 468 -10.42 10.54 30.32
N MET A 469 -10.82 9.65 29.40
CA MET A 469 -12.07 9.73 28.62
C MET A 469 -13.26 9.02 29.28
N LEU A 470 -13.05 8.09 30.21
CA LEU A 470 -14.15 7.36 30.88
C LEU A 470 -15.22 8.27 31.52
N PRO A 471 -14.91 9.38 32.22
CA PRO A 471 -15.94 10.26 32.79
C PRO A 471 -16.83 10.90 31.72
N PHE A 472 -16.23 11.28 30.59
CA PHE A 472 -16.94 11.86 29.44
C PHE A 472 -17.83 10.82 28.75
N LEU A 473 -17.29 9.63 28.46
CA LEU A 473 -18.06 8.52 27.87
C LEU A 473 -19.23 8.11 28.76
N ARG A 474 -19.02 8.02 30.08
CA ARG A 474 -20.07 7.72 31.06
C ARG A 474 -21.20 8.76 31.06
N ALA A 475 -20.89 10.03 30.86
CA ALA A 475 -21.89 11.10 30.74
C ALA A 475 -22.64 11.07 29.40
N VAL A 476 -21.95 10.80 28.28
CA VAL A 476 -22.55 10.73 26.93
C VAL A 476 -23.45 9.50 26.78
N CYS A 477 -22.97 8.30 27.14
CA CYS A 477 -23.74 7.05 27.05
C CYS A 477 -25.00 7.07 27.93
N ARG A 478 -24.97 7.80 29.05
CA ARG A 478 -26.10 7.94 30.00
C ARG A 478 -26.88 9.25 29.81
N SER A 479 -26.72 9.92 28.66
CA SER A 479 -27.39 11.20 28.36
C SER A 479 -28.92 11.06 28.28
N LYS A 480 -29.63 11.99 28.94
CA LYS A 480 -31.09 12.13 28.84
C LYS A 480 -31.54 13.11 27.75
N LYS A 481 -30.62 13.85 27.10
CA LYS A 481 -30.96 14.89 26.11
C LYS A 481 -31.40 14.33 24.77
N SER A 482 -30.67 13.33 24.27
CA SER A 482 -30.80 12.82 22.90
C SER A 482 -30.39 11.35 22.87
N TRP A 483 -31.16 10.51 22.16
CA TRP A 483 -30.78 9.10 21.96
C TRP A 483 -29.59 9.01 20.99
N GLN A 484 -29.41 10.02 20.13
CA GLN A 484 -28.26 10.21 19.26
C GLN A 484 -26.96 10.27 20.09
N ALA A 485 -26.92 11.08 21.16
CA ALA A 485 -25.74 11.13 22.04
C ALA A 485 -25.41 9.75 22.64
N ARG A 486 -26.42 9.04 23.16
CA ARG A 486 -26.24 7.68 23.73
C ARG A 486 -25.66 6.74 22.68
N HIS A 487 -26.28 6.67 21.51
CA HIS A 487 -25.84 5.86 20.37
C HIS A 487 -24.41 6.19 19.93
N THR A 488 -24.06 7.46 19.79
CA THR A 488 -22.70 7.90 19.41
C THR A 488 -21.68 7.54 20.49
N GLY A 489 -21.97 7.75 21.77
CA GLY A 489 -21.08 7.36 22.87
C GLY A 489 -20.79 5.85 22.90
N ILE A 490 -21.80 5.03 22.69
CA ILE A 490 -21.65 3.57 22.59
C ILE A 490 -20.86 3.17 21.33
N ARG A 491 -21.03 3.91 20.22
CA ARG A 491 -20.21 3.76 19.00
C ARG A 491 -18.74 4.12 19.25
N VAL A 492 -18.43 5.14 20.07
CA VAL A 492 -17.04 5.43 20.51
C VAL A 492 -16.46 4.24 21.28
N VAL A 493 -17.21 3.63 22.20
CA VAL A 493 -16.76 2.44 22.95
C VAL A 493 -16.49 1.26 22.02
N GLN A 494 -17.33 1.03 21.00
CA GLN A 494 -17.07 0.00 19.99
C GLN A 494 -15.79 0.30 19.18
N GLN A 495 -15.59 1.54 18.71
CA GLN A 495 -14.41 1.90 17.93
C GLN A 495 -13.14 1.87 18.79
N LEU A 496 -13.23 2.19 20.09
CA LEU A 496 -12.15 1.98 21.06
C LEU A 496 -11.76 0.50 21.14
N ALA A 497 -12.73 -0.41 21.26
CA ALA A 497 -12.47 -1.85 21.30
C ALA A 497 -11.74 -2.34 20.03
N ILE A 498 -12.25 -1.95 18.86
CA ILE A 498 -11.68 -2.32 17.55
C ILE A 498 -10.26 -1.75 17.33
N MET A 499 -9.93 -0.59 17.91
CA MET A 499 -8.63 0.06 17.71
C MET A 499 -7.57 -0.29 18.76
N MET A 500 -7.98 -0.72 19.95
CA MET A 500 -7.07 -1.05 21.06
C MET A 500 -6.84 -2.54 21.23
N GLY A 501 -7.76 -3.40 20.76
CA GLY A 501 -7.65 -4.86 20.90
C GLY A 501 -7.44 -5.27 22.36
N CYS A 502 -6.48 -6.17 22.60
CA CYS A 502 -6.15 -6.67 23.95
C CYS A 502 -5.80 -5.58 24.97
N ALA A 503 -5.36 -4.38 24.54
CA ALA A 503 -5.06 -3.25 25.43
C ALA A 503 -6.31 -2.64 26.10
N VAL A 504 -7.52 -3.10 25.75
CA VAL A 504 -8.78 -2.76 26.44
C VAL A 504 -8.85 -3.35 27.85
N LEU A 505 -8.21 -4.51 28.10
CA LEU A 505 -8.45 -5.35 29.28
C LEU A 505 -8.38 -4.61 30.64
N PRO A 506 -7.39 -3.72 30.92
CA PRO A 506 -7.31 -2.98 32.19
C PRO A 506 -8.44 -1.95 32.41
N HIS A 507 -9.26 -1.69 31.38
CA HIS A 507 -10.33 -0.69 31.37
C HIS A 507 -11.69 -1.29 31.00
N LEU A 508 -11.75 -2.61 30.75
CA LEU A 508 -12.92 -3.33 30.25
C LEU A 508 -14.15 -3.10 31.13
N LYS A 509 -14.06 -3.36 32.44
CA LYS A 509 -15.15 -3.12 33.41
C LYS A 509 -15.66 -1.68 33.35
N GLY A 510 -14.76 -0.70 33.34
CA GLY A 510 -15.10 0.71 33.25
C GLY A 510 -15.83 1.10 31.95
N LEU A 511 -15.55 0.41 30.84
CA LEU A 511 -16.22 0.58 29.55
C LEU A 511 -17.57 -0.15 29.50
N VAL A 512 -17.67 -1.39 30.02
CA VAL A 512 -18.92 -2.13 30.11
C VAL A 512 -19.93 -1.40 31.01
N ASP A 513 -19.50 -0.94 32.19
CA ASP A 513 -20.29 -0.06 33.08
C ASP A 513 -20.91 1.13 32.31
N CYS A 514 -20.18 1.72 31.36
CA CYS A 514 -20.67 2.89 30.62
C CYS A 514 -21.81 2.55 29.65
N ILE A 515 -21.82 1.34 29.10
CA ILE A 515 -22.77 0.94 28.04
C ILE A 515 -23.86 -0.05 28.51
N GLU A 516 -23.73 -0.69 29.68
CA GLU A 516 -24.65 -1.72 30.21
C GLU A 516 -26.15 -1.37 30.01
N LYS A 517 -26.52 -0.12 30.31
CA LYS A 517 -27.91 0.37 30.31
C LYS A 517 -28.47 0.62 28.90
N GLY A 518 -27.62 0.59 27.87
CA GLY A 518 -28.04 0.70 26.47
C GLY A 518 -28.82 -0.52 25.96
N LEU A 519 -28.77 -1.67 26.65
CA LEU A 519 -29.60 -2.85 26.35
C LEU A 519 -31.06 -2.69 26.81
N GLU A 520 -31.30 -1.84 27.81
CA GLU A 520 -32.64 -1.56 28.37
C GLU A 520 -33.32 -0.35 27.72
N ASP A 521 -32.58 0.45 26.93
CA ASP A 521 -33.02 1.66 26.23
C ASP A 521 -34.25 1.46 25.32
N ASP A 522 -35.26 2.34 25.41
CA ASP A 522 -36.47 2.29 24.58
C ASP A 522 -36.17 2.24 23.07
N GLN A 523 -35.07 2.87 22.63
CA GLN A 523 -34.68 2.96 21.23
C GLN A 523 -33.90 1.72 20.77
N GLN A 524 -34.53 0.88 19.92
CA GLN A 524 -33.92 -0.34 19.37
C GLN A 524 -32.56 -0.10 18.70
N LYS A 525 -32.32 1.06 18.06
CA LYS A 525 -31.00 1.41 17.50
C LYS A 525 -29.91 1.43 18.58
N VAL A 526 -30.22 1.90 19.80
CA VAL A 526 -29.27 1.92 20.91
C VAL A 526 -29.04 0.50 21.45
N LYS A 527 -30.08 -0.33 21.58
CA LYS A 527 -29.94 -1.75 21.96
C LYS A 527 -29.00 -2.51 21.02
N THR A 528 -29.24 -2.40 19.72
CA THR A 528 -28.43 -3.04 18.68
C THR A 528 -26.97 -2.55 18.72
N MET A 529 -26.76 -1.24 18.82
CA MET A 529 -25.41 -0.66 18.94
C MET A 529 -24.70 -1.10 20.23
N THR A 530 -25.42 -1.27 21.33
CA THR A 530 -24.88 -1.76 22.61
C THR A 530 -24.42 -3.22 22.51
N ALA A 531 -25.26 -4.10 21.97
CA ALA A 531 -24.88 -5.50 21.74
C ALA A 531 -23.69 -5.61 20.77
N LEU A 532 -23.62 -4.78 19.72
CA LEU A 532 -22.46 -4.73 18.83
C LEU A 532 -21.18 -4.20 19.51
N ALA A 533 -21.28 -3.21 20.41
CA ALA A 533 -20.16 -2.73 21.22
C ALA A 533 -19.66 -3.79 22.20
N LEU A 534 -20.57 -4.50 22.87
CA LEU A 534 -20.25 -5.64 23.74
C LEU A 534 -19.58 -6.78 22.97
N SER A 535 -20.05 -7.10 21.76
CA SER A 535 -19.40 -8.11 20.90
C SER A 535 -17.96 -7.72 20.57
N ALA A 536 -17.68 -6.44 20.33
CA ALA A 536 -16.34 -5.94 20.03
C ALA A 536 -15.44 -5.88 21.28
N LEU A 537 -16.00 -5.58 22.46
CA LEU A 537 -15.27 -5.65 23.73
C LEU A 537 -14.86 -7.09 24.08
N ALA A 538 -15.75 -8.06 23.88
CA ALA A 538 -15.46 -9.48 24.10
C ALA A 538 -14.49 -10.05 23.06
N GLU A 539 -14.65 -9.68 21.78
CA GLU A 539 -13.68 -9.98 20.70
C GLU A 539 -12.28 -9.41 21.02
N ALA A 540 -12.22 -8.21 21.62
CA ALA A 540 -10.97 -7.57 22.01
C ALA A 540 -10.35 -8.09 23.32
N SER A 541 -11.13 -8.67 24.24
CA SER A 541 -10.62 -9.14 25.53
C SER A 541 -10.30 -10.65 25.56
N ALA A 542 -10.86 -11.43 24.64
CA ALA A 542 -10.71 -12.89 24.60
C ALA A 542 -9.24 -13.36 24.70
N PRO A 543 -8.94 -14.37 25.53
CA PRO A 543 -9.86 -15.20 26.32
C PRO A 543 -10.27 -14.61 27.69
N TYR A 544 -9.78 -13.41 28.07
CA TYR A 544 -9.87 -12.90 29.45
C TYR A 544 -10.99 -11.87 29.68
N GLY A 545 -11.44 -11.77 30.93
CA GLY A 545 -12.29 -10.66 31.40
C GLY A 545 -13.79 -10.94 31.52
N ILE A 546 -14.22 -12.20 31.57
CA ILE A 546 -15.63 -12.61 31.77
C ILE A 546 -16.30 -11.93 32.99
N GLU A 547 -15.55 -11.71 34.07
CA GLU A 547 -15.99 -10.94 35.26
C GLU A 547 -16.54 -9.54 34.93
N SER A 548 -16.09 -8.92 33.84
CA SER A 548 -16.56 -7.59 33.42
C SER A 548 -17.91 -7.64 32.69
N PHE A 549 -18.40 -8.82 32.30
CA PHE A 549 -19.64 -9.01 31.54
C PHE A 549 -20.81 -9.54 32.39
N GLU A 550 -20.62 -9.86 33.67
CA GLU A 550 -21.64 -10.47 34.55
C GLU A 550 -22.99 -9.72 34.53
N ASN A 551 -22.97 -8.40 34.76
CA ASN A 551 -24.15 -7.52 34.71
C ASN A 551 -24.94 -7.62 33.39
N VAL A 552 -24.25 -7.95 32.30
CA VAL A 552 -24.72 -7.87 30.92
C VAL A 552 -25.27 -9.20 30.40
N LEU A 553 -24.84 -10.34 30.97
CA LEU A 553 -25.30 -11.67 30.57
C LEU A 553 -26.84 -11.75 30.58
N LYS A 554 -27.47 -11.49 31.73
CA LYS A 554 -28.93 -11.67 31.90
C LYS A 554 -29.77 -10.80 30.94
N PRO A 555 -29.47 -9.50 30.73
CA PRO A 555 -30.10 -8.70 29.68
C PRO A 555 -29.95 -9.28 28.26
N LEU A 556 -28.76 -9.79 27.89
CA LEU A 556 -28.55 -10.40 26.57
C LEU A 556 -29.35 -11.71 26.40
N TRP A 557 -29.41 -12.56 27.44
CA TRP A 557 -30.17 -13.82 27.43
C TRP A 557 -31.68 -13.61 27.24
N LEU A 558 -32.26 -12.64 27.95
CA LEU A 558 -33.66 -12.25 27.75
C LEU A 558 -33.85 -11.66 26.34
N GLY A 559 -32.89 -10.86 25.86
CA GLY A 559 -32.92 -10.28 24.52
C GLY A 559 -32.97 -11.31 23.39
N ILE A 560 -32.24 -12.44 23.49
CA ILE A 560 -32.30 -13.53 22.49
C ILE A 560 -33.71 -14.14 22.39
N ARG A 561 -34.43 -14.26 23.52
CA ARG A 561 -35.77 -14.86 23.55
C ARG A 561 -36.87 -13.89 23.09
N HIS A 562 -36.66 -12.57 23.20
CA HIS A 562 -37.67 -11.55 22.90
C HIS A 562 -37.47 -10.80 21.57
N HIS A 563 -36.23 -10.60 21.09
CA HIS A 563 -35.97 -9.90 19.84
C HIS A 563 -36.03 -10.82 18.60
N ARG A 564 -36.22 -10.23 17.42
CA ARG A 564 -36.16 -10.91 16.10
C ARG A 564 -35.43 -10.03 15.08
N GLY A 565 -35.05 -10.60 13.93
CA GLY A 565 -34.35 -9.89 12.85
C GLY A 565 -33.00 -9.31 13.29
N ARG A 566 -32.59 -8.16 12.73
CA ARG A 566 -31.29 -7.51 13.01
C ARG A 566 -31.04 -7.18 14.49
N GLY A 567 -32.10 -7.00 15.29
CA GLY A 567 -31.97 -6.86 16.75
C GLY A 567 -31.47 -8.16 17.40
N LEU A 568 -32.07 -9.30 17.06
CA LEU A 568 -31.63 -10.62 17.50
C LEU A 568 -30.22 -10.94 17.00
N ALA A 569 -29.89 -10.57 15.75
CA ALA A 569 -28.56 -10.78 15.17
C ALA A 569 -27.44 -10.16 16.02
N ALA A 570 -27.58 -8.90 16.46
CA ALA A 570 -26.59 -8.25 17.30
C ALA A 570 -26.45 -8.92 18.69
N PHE A 571 -27.56 -9.39 19.28
CA PHE A 571 -27.56 -10.08 20.58
C PHE A 571 -26.92 -11.47 20.49
N LEU A 572 -27.21 -12.24 19.42
CA LEU A 572 -26.54 -13.51 19.13
C LEU A 572 -25.03 -13.29 18.89
N LYS A 573 -24.65 -12.24 18.15
CA LYS A 573 -23.22 -11.89 18.00
C LYS A 573 -22.57 -11.61 19.36
N ALA A 574 -23.21 -10.82 20.22
CA ALA A 574 -22.68 -10.52 21.56
C ALA A 574 -22.44 -11.80 22.38
N ILE A 575 -23.43 -12.69 22.46
CA ILE A 575 -23.30 -13.94 23.23
C ILE A 575 -22.30 -14.92 22.59
N GLY A 576 -22.24 -15.05 21.27
CA GLY A 576 -21.24 -15.89 20.59
C GLY A 576 -19.80 -15.44 20.82
N PHE A 577 -19.56 -14.14 21.00
CA PHE A 577 -18.25 -13.63 21.41
C PHE A 577 -17.98 -13.74 22.91
N ILE A 578 -19.00 -13.84 23.77
CA ILE A 578 -18.84 -14.00 25.22
C ILE A 578 -18.64 -15.46 25.63
N ILE A 579 -19.28 -16.43 24.95
CA ILE A 579 -19.17 -17.87 25.24
C ILE A 579 -17.70 -18.35 25.34
N PRO A 580 -16.77 -17.99 24.43
CA PRO A 580 -15.36 -18.38 24.52
C PRO A 580 -14.56 -17.83 25.72
N LEU A 581 -15.15 -16.95 26.55
CA LEU A 581 -14.53 -16.46 27.79
C LEU A 581 -15.10 -17.15 29.04
N MET A 582 -16.05 -18.08 28.90
CA MET A 582 -16.74 -18.73 30.01
C MET A 582 -16.06 -20.05 30.41
N ASP A 583 -16.09 -20.36 31.70
CA ASP A 583 -15.59 -21.64 32.23
C ASP A 583 -16.31 -22.84 31.58
N ALA A 584 -15.55 -23.90 31.28
CA ALA A 584 -16.03 -25.05 30.50
C ALA A 584 -17.32 -25.69 31.04
N ASP A 585 -17.48 -25.75 32.37
CA ASP A 585 -18.67 -26.28 33.05
C ASP A 585 -19.93 -25.44 32.75
N SER A 586 -19.78 -24.11 32.64
CA SER A 586 -20.87 -23.19 32.31
C SER A 586 -21.16 -23.16 30.80
N THR A 587 -20.11 -23.26 29.98
CA THR A 587 -20.21 -23.20 28.51
C THR A 587 -21.24 -24.18 27.95
N LEU A 588 -21.22 -25.45 28.38
CA LEU A 588 -22.12 -26.46 27.83
C LEU A 588 -23.60 -26.18 28.11
N TYR A 589 -23.93 -25.53 29.24
CA TYR A 589 -25.28 -25.10 29.56
C TYR A 589 -25.74 -23.99 28.62
N PHE A 590 -24.94 -22.93 28.49
CA PHE A 590 -25.28 -21.77 27.65
C PHE A 590 -25.33 -22.11 26.16
N VAL A 591 -24.43 -22.96 25.66
CA VAL A 591 -24.48 -23.43 24.26
C VAL A 591 -25.76 -24.21 23.98
N LYS A 592 -26.20 -25.10 24.88
CA LYS A 592 -27.46 -25.85 24.73
C LYS A 592 -28.70 -24.95 24.70
N GLU A 593 -28.72 -23.86 25.47
CA GLU A 593 -29.80 -22.87 25.45
C GLU A 593 -29.81 -22.02 24.15
N VAL A 594 -28.66 -21.79 23.53
CA VAL A 594 -28.55 -21.02 22.27
C VAL A 594 -28.89 -21.86 21.04
N THR A 595 -28.49 -23.13 21.00
CA THR A 595 -28.64 -24.02 19.81
C THR A 595 -30.06 -24.04 19.19
N PRO A 596 -31.17 -24.17 19.95
CA PRO A 596 -32.52 -24.12 19.38
C PRO A 596 -32.84 -22.78 18.67
N THR A 597 -32.22 -21.68 19.10
CA THR A 597 -32.36 -20.40 18.41
C THR A 597 -31.47 -20.32 17.17
N LEU A 598 -30.26 -20.89 17.19
CA LEU A 598 -29.40 -20.96 15.99
C LEU A 598 -30.06 -21.77 14.88
N ILE A 599 -30.56 -22.98 15.19
CA ILE A 599 -31.20 -23.88 14.21
C ILE A 599 -32.41 -23.20 13.56
N ARG A 600 -33.24 -22.48 14.34
CA ARG A 600 -34.36 -21.70 13.82
C ARG A 600 -33.92 -20.65 12.79
N GLU A 601 -32.77 -20.03 13.00
CA GLU A 601 -32.27 -18.94 12.18
C GLU A 601 -31.30 -19.40 11.07
N PHE A 602 -30.91 -20.69 11.01
CA PHE A 602 -30.17 -21.29 9.87
C PHE A 602 -30.90 -21.09 8.54
N GLN A 603 -32.24 -21.12 8.58
CA GLN A 603 -33.12 -20.95 7.42
C GLN A 603 -33.41 -19.47 7.09
N SER A 604 -32.79 -18.52 7.79
CA SER A 604 -33.03 -17.08 7.59
C SER A 604 -32.56 -16.62 6.22
N ALA A 605 -33.40 -15.85 5.51
CA ALA A 605 -33.05 -15.29 4.21
C ALA A 605 -31.96 -14.19 4.30
N ASP A 606 -31.81 -13.54 5.46
CA ASP A 606 -30.87 -12.43 5.67
C ASP A 606 -29.41 -12.93 5.67
N ASP A 607 -28.59 -12.44 4.74
CA ASP A 607 -27.18 -12.77 4.62
C ASP A 607 -26.33 -12.17 5.75
N GLU A 608 -26.77 -11.12 6.45
CA GLU A 608 -26.13 -10.65 7.70
C GLU A 608 -26.39 -11.63 8.86
N MET A 609 -27.64 -12.08 9.01
CA MET A 609 -28.03 -13.05 10.02
C MET A 609 -27.29 -14.37 9.86
N ARG A 610 -27.25 -14.93 8.63
CA ARG A 610 -26.55 -16.18 8.35
C ARG A 610 -25.04 -16.12 8.66
N ARG A 611 -24.36 -15.02 8.31
CA ARG A 611 -22.93 -14.85 8.65
C ARG A 611 -22.68 -14.74 10.15
N ILE A 612 -23.56 -14.05 10.88
CA ILE A 612 -23.48 -14.01 12.36
C ILE A 612 -23.70 -15.40 12.94
N VAL A 613 -24.74 -16.11 12.53
CA VAL A 613 -25.06 -17.45 13.05
C VAL A 613 -23.94 -18.45 12.75
N LEU A 614 -23.32 -18.41 11.56
CA LEU A 614 -22.11 -19.20 11.26
C LEU A 614 -20.93 -18.86 12.19
N LYS A 615 -20.68 -17.56 12.46
CA LYS A 615 -19.60 -17.13 13.38
C LYS A 615 -19.86 -17.61 14.81
N VAL A 616 -21.12 -17.57 15.29
CA VAL A 616 -21.52 -18.13 16.59
C VAL A 616 -21.31 -19.65 16.63
N VAL A 617 -21.70 -20.38 15.58
CA VAL A 617 -21.44 -21.84 15.46
C VAL A 617 -19.94 -22.15 15.53
N LYS A 618 -19.09 -21.38 14.82
CA LYS A 618 -17.62 -21.50 14.89
C LYS A 618 -17.11 -21.31 16.32
N GLN A 619 -17.62 -20.29 17.03
CA GLN A 619 -17.23 -19.97 18.41
C GLN A 619 -17.65 -21.08 19.40
N CYS A 620 -18.90 -21.56 19.32
CA CYS A 620 -19.38 -22.67 20.12
C CYS A 620 -18.56 -23.96 19.89
N ALA A 621 -18.18 -24.26 18.64
CA ALA A 621 -17.36 -25.42 18.32
C ALA A 621 -15.92 -25.31 18.86
N MET A 622 -15.33 -24.12 18.84
CA MET A 622 -13.97 -23.88 19.35
C MET A 622 -13.88 -23.95 20.89
N THR A 623 -14.94 -23.60 21.61
CA THR A 623 -14.88 -23.43 23.08
C THR A 623 -14.74 -24.76 23.83
N GLU A 624 -13.98 -24.77 24.91
CA GLU A 624 -13.82 -25.93 25.79
C GLU A 624 -15.11 -26.19 26.61
N GLY A 625 -15.41 -27.47 26.88
CA GLY A 625 -16.68 -27.91 27.46
C GLY A 625 -17.74 -28.36 26.45
N VAL A 626 -17.66 -27.93 25.18
CA VAL A 626 -18.53 -28.46 24.10
C VAL A 626 -18.02 -29.82 23.60
N THR A 627 -18.85 -30.85 23.67
CA THR A 627 -18.47 -32.22 23.30
C THR A 627 -18.74 -32.53 21.83
N GLY A 628 -17.84 -33.29 21.19
CA GLY A 628 -18.02 -33.73 19.80
C GLY A 628 -19.30 -34.54 19.56
N ALA A 629 -19.78 -35.28 20.57
CA ALA A 629 -21.05 -36.01 20.50
C ALA A 629 -22.27 -35.08 20.41
N PHE A 630 -22.27 -33.97 21.15
CA PHE A 630 -23.32 -32.94 21.03
C PHE A 630 -23.31 -32.31 19.64
N LEU A 631 -22.13 -31.97 19.11
CA LEU A 631 -22.01 -31.38 17.77
C LEU A 631 -22.48 -32.34 16.66
N ARG A 632 -22.12 -33.63 16.71
CA ARG A 632 -22.54 -34.64 15.72
C ARG A 632 -24.06 -34.86 15.69
N ASN A 633 -24.70 -34.86 16.86
CA ASN A 633 -26.13 -35.16 16.99
C ASN A 633 -27.02 -33.92 16.79
N ASP A 634 -26.74 -32.84 17.51
CA ASP A 634 -27.70 -31.77 17.76
C ASP A 634 -27.46 -30.52 16.88
N LEU A 635 -26.34 -30.46 16.13
CA LEU A 635 -25.96 -29.27 15.35
C LEU A 635 -25.54 -29.59 13.91
N ALA A 636 -24.70 -30.61 13.71
CA ALA A 636 -24.16 -30.96 12.40
C ALA A 636 -25.22 -31.31 11.33
N PRO A 637 -26.30 -32.07 11.61
CA PRO A 637 -27.26 -32.45 10.58
C PRO A 637 -27.92 -31.24 9.90
N ASP A 638 -28.43 -30.29 10.67
CA ASP A 638 -29.04 -29.07 10.12
C ASP A 638 -27.99 -28.08 9.60
N TYR A 639 -26.78 -28.04 10.17
CA TYR A 639 -25.68 -27.23 9.66
C TYR A 639 -25.32 -27.59 8.21
N PHE A 640 -25.03 -28.87 7.94
CA PHE A 640 -24.70 -29.33 6.59
C PHE A 640 -25.90 -29.16 5.65
N ARG A 641 -27.12 -29.45 6.11
CA ARG A 641 -28.35 -29.29 5.32
C ARG A 641 -28.62 -27.85 4.88
N CYS A 642 -28.35 -26.85 5.72
CA CYS A 642 -28.69 -25.45 5.45
C CYS A 642 -27.54 -24.64 4.82
N PHE A 643 -26.27 -24.94 5.13
CA PHE A 643 -25.14 -24.13 4.68
C PHE A 643 -24.32 -24.75 3.53
N TRP A 644 -24.36 -26.07 3.32
CA TRP A 644 -23.67 -26.71 2.19
C TRP A 644 -24.57 -26.76 0.94
N VAL A 645 -24.81 -25.58 0.36
CA VAL A 645 -25.67 -25.37 -0.81
C VAL A 645 -24.91 -24.55 -1.87
N ARG A 646 -25.05 -24.87 -3.16
CA ARG A 646 -24.35 -24.21 -4.29
C ARG A 646 -24.31 -22.66 -4.21
N ARG A 647 -25.38 -22.00 -3.74
CA ARG A 647 -25.43 -20.52 -3.54
C ARG A 647 -24.33 -19.99 -2.60
N MET A 648 -23.94 -20.74 -1.56
CA MET A 648 -22.97 -20.29 -0.56
C MET A 648 -21.54 -20.24 -1.10
N ALA A 649 -21.23 -21.01 -2.16
CA ALA A 649 -19.93 -21.00 -2.80
C ALA A 649 -19.72 -19.80 -3.76
N LEU A 650 -20.79 -19.12 -4.19
CA LEU A 650 -20.72 -17.99 -5.14
C LEU A 650 -20.28 -16.68 -4.48
N ASP A 651 -20.69 -16.42 -3.23
CA ASP A 651 -20.17 -15.27 -2.47
C ASP A 651 -18.91 -15.68 -1.69
N ARG A 652 -17.78 -15.09 -2.07
CA ARG A 652 -16.47 -15.29 -1.42
C ARG A 652 -16.47 -15.03 0.09
N ARG A 653 -17.35 -14.18 0.62
CA ARG A 653 -17.49 -13.94 2.08
C ARG A 653 -18.18 -15.11 2.77
N ASN A 654 -19.29 -15.58 2.20
CA ASN A 654 -20.02 -16.75 2.67
C ASN A 654 -19.19 -18.04 2.53
N TYR A 655 -18.53 -18.25 1.38
CA TYR A 655 -17.54 -19.31 1.14
C TYR A 655 -16.53 -19.39 2.29
N ARG A 656 -15.81 -18.29 2.58
CA ARG A 656 -14.76 -18.27 3.61
C ARG A 656 -15.33 -18.61 4.98
N GLN A 657 -16.49 -18.04 5.32
CA GLN A 657 -17.14 -18.30 6.61
C GLN A 657 -17.61 -19.76 6.73
N VAL A 658 -18.12 -20.40 5.67
CA VAL A 658 -18.52 -21.83 5.70
C VAL A 658 -17.32 -22.75 5.83
N VAL A 659 -16.25 -22.53 5.06
CA VAL A 659 -14.99 -23.30 5.13
C VAL A 659 -14.41 -23.23 6.56
N GLU A 660 -14.21 -22.01 7.09
CA GLU A 660 -13.67 -21.80 8.45
C GLU A 660 -14.55 -22.38 9.56
N THR A 661 -15.87 -22.40 9.38
CA THR A 661 -16.81 -22.95 10.37
C THR A 661 -16.85 -24.47 10.30
N THR A 662 -16.72 -25.06 9.11
CA THR A 662 -16.67 -26.52 8.93
C THR A 662 -15.36 -27.10 9.46
N GLN A 663 -14.23 -26.40 9.31
CA GLN A 663 -12.95 -26.77 9.96
C GLN A 663 -13.09 -26.82 11.49
N ALA A 664 -13.61 -25.75 12.10
CA ALA A 664 -13.80 -25.67 13.56
C ALA A 664 -14.74 -26.75 14.12
N LEU A 665 -15.70 -27.22 13.32
CA LEU A 665 -16.55 -28.36 13.65
C LEU A 665 -15.79 -29.70 13.56
N ALA A 666 -14.95 -29.89 12.52
CA ALA A 666 -14.13 -31.08 12.34
C ALA A 666 -13.16 -31.32 13.52
N ASP A 667 -12.56 -30.25 14.04
CA ASP A 667 -11.62 -30.28 15.18
C ASP A 667 -12.22 -30.91 16.46
N LYS A 668 -13.56 -30.97 16.58
CA LYS A 668 -14.27 -31.66 17.66
C LYS A 668 -15.05 -32.91 17.20
N MET A 669 -15.46 -32.97 15.93
CA MET A 669 -16.30 -34.06 15.39
C MET A 669 -15.50 -35.28 14.92
N GLY A 670 -14.25 -35.10 14.49
CA GLY A 670 -13.44 -36.12 13.81
C GLY A 670 -13.35 -35.89 12.30
N VAL A 671 -12.36 -36.52 11.64
CA VAL A 671 -12.09 -36.32 10.21
C VAL A 671 -13.08 -37.12 9.37
N SER A 672 -13.30 -38.39 9.70
CA SER A 672 -14.15 -39.28 8.90
C SER A 672 -15.56 -38.72 8.75
N GLU A 673 -16.16 -38.25 9.85
CA GLU A 673 -17.51 -37.68 9.88
C GLU A 673 -17.68 -36.47 8.95
N VAL A 674 -16.67 -35.58 8.87
CA VAL A 674 -16.74 -34.40 8.01
C VAL A 674 -16.36 -34.74 6.56
N VAL A 675 -15.34 -35.58 6.35
CA VAL A 675 -14.90 -35.98 5.01
C VAL A 675 -15.94 -36.85 4.31
N GLU A 676 -16.61 -37.78 5.00
CA GLU A 676 -17.72 -38.58 4.44
C GLU A 676 -18.89 -37.68 3.96
N ARG A 677 -19.23 -36.65 4.75
CA ARG A 677 -20.26 -35.66 4.38
C ARG A 677 -19.86 -34.74 3.22
N LEU A 678 -18.57 -34.62 2.88
CA LEU A 678 -18.07 -33.68 1.87
C LEU A 678 -17.54 -34.33 0.58
N VAL A 679 -17.03 -35.56 0.62
CA VAL A 679 -16.36 -36.20 -0.52
C VAL A 679 -17.25 -36.31 -1.76
N HIS A 680 -18.56 -36.52 -1.60
CA HIS A 680 -19.48 -36.57 -2.73
C HIS A 680 -19.65 -35.22 -3.44
N PHE A 681 -19.43 -34.08 -2.75
CA PHE A 681 -19.45 -32.74 -3.37
C PHE A 681 -18.22 -32.46 -4.25
N LEU A 682 -17.14 -33.24 -4.14
CA LEU A 682 -16.02 -33.19 -5.09
C LEU A 682 -16.44 -33.63 -6.51
N LYS A 683 -17.57 -34.34 -6.64
CA LYS A 683 -18.17 -34.76 -7.92
C LYS A 683 -19.46 -34.01 -8.28
N ASP A 684 -19.74 -32.88 -7.62
CA ASP A 684 -20.84 -32.00 -8.03
C ASP A 684 -20.55 -31.32 -9.36
N GLU A 685 -21.58 -31.00 -10.14
CA GLU A 685 -21.48 -30.30 -11.43
C GLU A 685 -20.86 -28.89 -11.30
N SER A 686 -21.09 -28.23 -10.16
CA SER A 686 -20.71 -26.83 -9.94
C SER A 686 -19.26 -26.71 -9.46
N GLU A 687 -18.37 -26.24 -10.32
CA GLU A 687 -16.94 -26.08 -10.01
C GLU A 687 -16.64 -25.19 -8.77
N PRO A 688 -17.34 -24.04 -8.53
CA PRO A 688 -17.18 -23.29 -7.28
C PRO A 688 -17.54 -24.10 -6.02
N PHE A 689 -18.48 -25.05 -6.14
CA PHE A 689 -18.89 -25.92 -5.05
C PHE A 689 -17.89 -27.09 -4.85
N ARG A 690 -17.38 -27.68 -5.94
CA ARG A 690 -16.22 -28.62 -5.90
C ARG A 690 -15.01 -27.97 -5.21
N ARG A 691 -14.71 -26.71 -5.55
CA ARG A 691 -13.65 -25.89 -4.94
C ARG A 691 -13.87 -25.71 -3.44
N MET A 692 -15.08 -25.33 -3.00
CA MET A 692 -15.40 -25.15 -1.58
C MET A 692 -15.25 -26.44 -0.77
N ALA A 693 -15.66 -27.58 -1.35
CA ALA A 693 -15.46 -28.91 -0.76
C ALA A 693 -13.97 -29.26 -0.66
N MET A 694 -13.19 -29.10 -1.73
CA MET A 694 -11.75 -29.35 -1.74
C MET A 694 -10.99 -28.48 -0.74
N ASP A 695 -11.32 -27.18 -0.66
CA ASP A 695 -10.66 -26.24 0.28
C ASP A 695 -10.92 -26.61 1.74
N THR A 696 -12.16 -27.05 2.04
CA THR A 696 -12.53 -27.52 3.38
C THR A 696 -11.83 -28.82 3.73
N ILE A 697 -11.83 -29.81 2.82
CA ILE A 697 -11.14 -31.09 3.02
C ILE A 697 -9.64 -30.86 3.18
N ARG A 698 -9.02 -29.98 2.37
CA ARG A 698 -7.63 -29.54 2.51
C ARG A 698 -7.34 -29.00 3.91
N HIS A 699 -8.17 -28.08 4.41
CA HIS A 699 -8.03 -27.53 5.75
C HIS A 699 -8.14 -28.61 6.83
N VAL A 700 -9.21 -29.42 6.83
CA VAL A 700 -9.45 -30.50 7.80
C VAL A 700 -8.29 -31.51 7.82
N VAL A 701 -7.88 -32.00 6.65
CA VAL A 701 -6.77 -32.97 6.52
C VAL A 701 -5.42 -32.35 6.91
N SER A 702 -5.20 -31.05 6.66
CA SER A 702 -3.97 -30.36 7.10
C SER A 702 -3.86 -30.19 8.62
N THR A 703 -4.98 -30.12 9.33
CA THR A 703 -5.02 -29.93 10.79
C THR A 703 -5.03 -31.25 11.55
N LEU A 704 -5.73 -32.27 11.03
CA LEU A 704 -6.06 -33.51 11.76
C LEU A 704 -5.48 -34.78 11.11
N GLY A 705 -4.93 -34.70 9.90
CA GLY A 705 -4.38 -35.84 9.15
C GLY A 705 -5.47 -36.76 8.55
N THR A 706 -5.08 -38.01 8.26
CA THR A 706 -5.96 -39.03 7.62
C THR A 706 -6.11 -40.33 8.42
N ALA A 707 -5.57 -40.40 9.64
CA ALA A 707 -5.52 -41.63 10.44
C ALA A 707 -6.91 -42.22 10.75
N ASP A 708 -7.92 -41.35 10.86
CA ASP A 708 -9.33 -41.67 11.12
C ASP A 708 -10.11 -42.10 9.85
N ILE A 709 -9.52 -41.96 8.65
CA ILE A 709 -10.15 -42.28 7.37
C ILE A 709 -10.00 -43.77 7.06
N GLY A 710 -11.12 -44.51 7.00
CA GLY A 710 -11.14 -45.91 6.56
C GLY A 710 -10.97 -46.09 5.04
N GLU A 711 -10.54 -47.28 4.61
CA GLU A 711 -10.19 -47.64 3.22
C GLU A 711 -11.27 -47.25 2.18
N ARG A 712 -12.56 -47.46 2.49
CA ARG A 712 -13.66 -47.05 1.59
C ARG A 712 -13.72 -45.54 1.38
N LEU A 713 -13.54 -44.77 2.45
CA LEU A 713 -13.58 -43.30 2.38
C LEU A 713 -12.30 -42.76 1.72
N GLU A 714 -11.16 -43.43 1.89
CA GLU A 714 -9.93 -43.14 1.13
C GLU A 714 -10.14 -43.33 -0.38
N MET A 715 -10.68 -44.47 -0.82
CA MET A 715 -11.00 -44.70 -2.25
C MET A 715 -11.90 -43.59 -2.82
N GLN A 716 -12.98 -43.25 -2.11
CA GLN A 716 -13.91 -42.20 -2.54
C GLN A 716 -13.27 -40.80 -2.53
N LEU A 717 -12.40 -40.50 -1.56
CA LEU A 717 -11.67 -39.24 -1.47
C LEU A 717 -10.68 -39.09 -2.63
N VAL A 718 -9.90 -40.12 -2.95
CA VAL A 718 -8.92 -40.08 -4.05
C VAL A 718 -9.63 -40.02 -5.41
N ASP A 719 -10.71 -40.78 -5.61
CA ASP A 719 -11.54 -40.74 -6.82
C ASP A 719 -12.24 -39.37 -7.00
N GLY A 720 -12.77 -38.78 -5.93
CA GLY A 720 -13.30 -37.41 -5.93
C GLY A 720 -12.23 -36.35 -6.21
N MET A 721 -11.04 -36.50 -5.62
CA MET A 721 -9.90 -35.60 -5.81
C MET A 721 -9.37 -35.63 -7.25
N ILE A 722 -9.25 -36.82 -7.87
CA ILE A 722 -8.81 -36.95 -9.27
C ILE A 722 -9.84 -36.33 -10.22
N TYR A 723 -11.14 -36.58 -10.00
CA TYR A 723 -12.21 -35.97 -10.81
C TYR A 723 -12.20 -34.44 -10.72
N ALA A 724 -12.14 -33.88 -9.50
CA ALA A 724 -12.04 -32.44 -9.26
C ALA A 724 -10.70 -31.82 -9.74
N PHE A 725 -9.69 -32.64 -10.04
CA PHE A 725 -8.42 -32.20 -10.64
C PHE A 725 -8.38 -32.31 -12.18
N GLN A 726 -9.29 -33.09 -12.77
CA GLN A 726 -9.45 -33.21 -14.23
C GLN A 726 -10.47 -32.19 -14.77
N GLU A 727 -11.63 -32.08 -14.12
CA GLU A 727 -12.73 -31.19 -14.51
C GLU A 727 -12.53 -29.78 -13.92
N GLN A 728 -11.55 -29.05 -14.45
CA GLN A 728 -11.29 -27.63 -14.14
C GLN A 728 -11.43 -26.75 -15.39
N SER A 729 -12.12 -25.62 -15.25
CA SER A 729 -12.14 -24.57 -16.25
C SER A 729 -11.09 -23.49 -15.98
N ASP A 730 -10.88 -23.12 -14.71
CA ASP A 730 -9.81 -22.23 -14.24
C ASP A 730 -8.74 -23.04 -13.47
N GLU A 731 -7.44 -22.83 -13.72
CA GLU A 731 -6.37 -23.56 -13.02
C GLU A 731 -6.14 -23.06 -11.58
N ASP A 732 -7.05 -23.47 -10.70
CA ASP A 732 -7.12 -22.97 -9.33
C ASP A 732 -6.02 -23.51 -8.40
N ARG A 733 -5.44 -22.63 -7.58
CA ARG A 733 -4.46 -23.03 -6.56
C ARG A 733 -5.08 -23.91 -5.47
N VAL A 734 -6.35 -23.67 -5.13
CA VAL A 734 -7.07 -24.44 -4.10
C VAL A 734 -7.06 -25.94 -4.40
N MET A 735 -7.25 -26.32 -5.67
CA MET A 735 -7.27 -27.73 -6.09
C MET A 735 -5.86 -28.34 -6.07
N LEU A 736 -4.87 -27.61 -6.59
CA LEU A 736 -3.45 -27.99 -6.56
C LEU A 736 -2.90 -28.12 -5.12
N ASP A 737 -3.35 -27.27 -4.20
CA ASP A 737 -3.02 -27.33 -2.77
C ASP A 737 -3.75 -28.49 -2.09
N GLY A 738 -5.04 -28.69 -2.36
CA GLY A 738 -5.83 -29.82 -1.86
C GLY A 738 -5.26 -31.18 -2.25
N THR A 739 -5.06 -31.42 -3.54
CA THR A 739 -4.48 -32.68 -4.07
C THR A 739 -3.10 -32.97 -3.46
N GLY A 740 -2.24 -31.95 -3.35
CA GLY A 740 -0.93 -32.10 -2.73
C GLY A 740 -1.00 -32.42 -1.22
N THR A 741 -1.84 -31.72 -0.47
CA THR A 741 -2.04 -31.95 0.97
C THR A 741 -2.62 -33.34 1.25
N ILE A 742 -3.64 -33.76 0.50
CA ILE A 742 -4.25 -35.10 0.64
C ILE A 742 -3.21 -36.19 0.34
N ALA A 743 -2.42 -36.04 -0.74
CA ALA A 743 -1.39 -37.01 -1.09
C ALA A 743 -0.28 -37.13 -0.03
N HIS A 744 0.24 -36.01 0.49
CA HIS A 744 1.19 -36.03 1.60
C HIS A 744 0.60 -36.65 2.88
N ALA A 745 -0.67 -36.37 3.18
CA ALA A 745 -1.31 -36.83 4.42
C ALA A 745 -1.78 -38.30 4.37
N LEU A 746 -1.96 -38.89 3.18
CA LEU A 746 -2.12 -40.34 2.99
C LEU A 746 -0.76 -41.08 3.00
N GLY A 747 0.31 -40.41 2.57
CA GLY A 747 1.67 -40.97 2.57
C GLY A 747 1.74 -42.29 1.81
N MET A 748 2.24 -43.35 2.46
CA MET A 748 2.37 -44.69 1.86
C MET A 748 1.03 -45.29 1.36
N ARG A 749 -0.11 -44.87 1.91
CA ARG A 749 -1.44 -45.43 1.56
C ARG A 749 -1.83 -45.12 0.11
N ILE A 750 -1.39 -43.97 -0.43
CA ILE A 750 -1.77 -43.56 -1.79
C ILE A 750 -1.12 -44.40 -2.90
N LYS A 751 -0.18 -45.30 -2.59
CA LYS A 751 0.60 -46.09 -3.55
C LYS A 751 -0.25 -46.75 -4.67
N PRO A 752 -1.42 -47.38 -4.42
CA PRO A 752 -2.23 -47.98 -5.47
C PRO A 752 -2.73 -46.99 -6.54
N TYR A 753 -2.90 -45.72 -6.17
CA TYR A 753 -3.47 -44.68 -7.04
C TYR A 753 -2.41 -43.83 -7.75
N LEU A 754 -1.13 -43.93 -7.36
CA LEU A 754 -0.04 -43.10 -7.91
C LEU A 754 0.06 -43.21 -9.43
N MET A 755 -0.13 -44.39 -10.02
CA MET A 755 -0.11 -44.56 -11.47
C MET A 755 -1.22 -43.76 -12.17
N GLN A 756 -2.44 -43.73 -11.62
CA GLN A 756 -3.56 -42.96 -12.18
C GLN A 756 -3.32 -41.44 -12.07
N ILE A 757 -2.74 -41.01 -10.96
CA ILE A 757 -2.36 -39.60 -10.71
C ILE A 757 -1.26 -39.17 -11.68
N VAL A 758 -0.19 -39.98 -11.84
CA VAL A 758 0.92 -39.70 -12.76
C VAL A 758 0.45 -39.71 -14.23
N SER A 759 -0.41 -40.65 -14.63
CA SER A 759 -1.03 -40.62 -15.97
C SER A 759 -1.86 -39.35 -16.20
N THR A 760 -2.58 -38.87 -15.18
CA THR A 760 -3.35 -37.61 -15.27
C THR A 760 -2.42 -36.40 -15.42
N ILE A 761 -1.30 -36.38 -14.70
CA ILE A 761 -0.27 -35.33 -14.80
C ILE A 761 0.36 -35.34 -16.19
N LEU A 762 0.79 -36.50 -16.70
CA LEU A 762 1.38 -36.63 -18.04
C LEU A 762 0.42 -36.23 -19.16
N TRP A 763 -0.89 -36.48 -18.99
CA TRP A 763 -1.91 -35.98 -19.92
C TRP A 763 -2.07 -34.46 -19.84
N ARG A 764 -2.15 -33.86 -18.63
CA ARG A 764 -2.26 -32.41 -18.46
C ARG A 764 -0.99 -31.65 -18.87
N LEU A 765 0.20 -32.23 -18.71
CA LEU A 765 1.47 -31.68 -19.24
C LEU A 765 1.48 -31.58 -20.78
N ASN A 766 0.64 -32.32 -21.50
CA ASN A 766 0.52 -32.24 -22.95
C ASN A 766 -0.70 -31.44 -23.44
N ASN A 767 -1.40 -30.72 -22.54
CA ASN A 767 -2.51 -29.84 -22.91
C ASN A 767 -1.99 -28.56 -23.60
N LYS A 768 -2.77 -28.00 -24.52
CA LYS A 768 -2.51 -26.73 -25.22
C LYS A 768 -2.45 -25.53 -24.26
N ASN A 769 -3.23 -25.54 -23.18
CA ASN A 769 -3.27 -24.46 -22.21
C ASN A 769 -1.99 -24.47 -21.33
N ALA A 770 -1.19 -23.40 -21.41
CA ALA A 770 0.05 -23.28 -20.65
C ALA A 770 -0.17 -23.29 -19.12
N SER A 771 -1.25 -22.67 -18.64
CA SER A 771 -1.66 -22.68 -17.23
C SER A 771 -1.88 -24.11 -16.70
N THR A 772 -2.52 -24.98 -17.48
CA THR A 772 -2.69 -26.41 -17.16
C THR A 772 -1.36 -27.15 -17.12
N ARG A 773 -0.44 -26.89 -18.07
CA ARG A 773 0.92 -27.46 -18.01
C ARG A 773 1.67 -27.00 -16.76
N GLN A 774 1.54 -25.71 -16.39
CA GLN A 774 2.10 -25.17 -15.16
C GLN A 774 1.56 -25.88 -13.92
N GLN A 775 0.23 -26.00 -13.79
CA GLN A 775 -0.42 -26.62 -12.63
C GLN A 775 -0.05 -28.12 -12.50
N ALA A 776 0.18 -28.81 -13.62
CA ALA A 776 0.66 -30.19 -13.63
C ALA A 776 2.12 -30.31 -13.15
N ALA A 777 3.01 -29.40 -13.58
CA ALA A 777 4.40 -29.35 -13.09
C ALA A 777 4.48 -28.94 -11.60
N ASP A 778 3.68 -27.96 -11.18
CA ASP A 778 3.55 -27.56 -9.77
C ASP A 778 3.01 -28.74 -8.91
N LEU A 779 2.18 -29.63 -9.47
CA LEU A 779 1.74 -30.85 -8.76
C LEU A 779 2.86 -31.90 -8.67
N THR A 780 3.62 -32.14 -9.75
CA THR A 780 4.81 -33.01 -9.73
C THR A 780 5.82 -32.58 -8.66
N THR A 781 6.03 -31.26 -8.52
CA THR A 781 6.90 -30.66 -7.50
C THR A 781 6.54 -31.11 -6.08
N LYS A 782 5.24 -31.26 -5.77
CA LYS A 782 4.74 -31.72 -4.46
C LYS A 782 4.84 -33.24 -4.33
N LEU A 783 4.37 -33.96 -5.34
CA LEU A 783 4.29 -35.43 -5.30
C LEU A 783 5.66 -36.12 -5.34
N ALA A 784 6.73 -35.45 -5.79
CA ALA A 784 8.07 -36.02 -5.90
C ALA A 784 8.54 -36.78 -4.64
N VAL A 785 8.31 -36.20 -3.45
CA VAL A 785 8.68 -36.83 -2.17
C VAL A 785 7.83 -38.07 -1.87
N VAL A 786 6.52 -38.02 -2.16
CA VAL A 786 5.58 -39.13 -1.91
C VAL A 786 5.85 -40.31 -2.84
N LEU A 787 6.12 -40.03 -4.13
CA LEU A 787 6.51 -41.03 -5.12
C LEU A 787 7.76 -41.81 -4.68
N LYS A 788 8.79 -41.12 -4.15
CA LYS A 788 10.01 -41.75 -3.64
C LYS A 788 9.79 -42.53 -2.36
N GLN A 789 8.98 -42.02 -1.42
CA GLN A 789 8.60 -42.75 -0.21
C GLN A 789 7.90 -44.07 -0.56
N CYS A 790 7.00 -44.05 -1.54
CA CYS A 790 6.32 -45.23 -2.07
C CYS A 790 7.23 -46.17 -2.91
N GLY A 791 8.46 -45.76 -3.24
CA GLY A 791 9.42 -46.55 -4.02
C GLY A 791 9.21 -46.51 -5.54
N GLU A 792 8.44 -45.56 -6.07
CA GLU A 792 8.06 -45.47 -7.49
C GLU A 792 9.09 -44.71 -8.34
N ASP A 793 10.36 -45.09 -8.23
CA ASP A 793 11.48 -44.43 -8.94
C ASP A 793 11.34 -44.44 -10.47
N ALA A 794 10.69 -45.47 -11.03
CA ALA A 794 10.40 -45.53 -12.47
C ALA A 794 9.42 -44.42 -12.91
N LEU A 795 8.43 -44.06 -12.07
CA LEU A 795 7.50 -42.97 -12.37
C LEU A 795 8.20 -41.61 -12.26
N LEU A 796 9.12 -41.46 -11.30
CA LEU A 796 9.97 -40.26 -11.20
C LEU A 796 10.90 -40.09 -12.41
N SER A 797 11.53 -41.17 -12.88
CA SER A 797 12.34 -41.13 -14.10
C SER A 797 11.52 -40.77 -15.35
N ASN A 798 10.30 -41.29 -15.48
CA ASN A 798 9.44 -40.98 -16.63
C ASN A 798 8.97 -39.52 -16.60
N LEU A 799 8.67 -38.98 -15.40
CA LEU A 799 8.33 -37.56 -15.23
C LEU A 799 9.52 -36.64 -15.55
N GLY A 800 10.73 -36.98 -15.12
CA GLY A 800 11.94 -36.19 -15.39
C GLY A 800 12.26 -36.08 -16.88
N VAL A 801 12.21 -37.20 -17.62
CA VAL A 801 12.41 -37.20 -19.08
C VAL A 801 11.38 -36.31 -19.80
N VAL A 802 10.10 -36.40 -19.44
CA VAL A 802 9.04 -35.57 -20.06
C VAL A 802 9.20 -34.09 -19.70
N LEU A 803 9.56 -33.76 -18.46
CA LEU A 803 9.83 -32.37 -18.05
C LEU A 803 11.07 -31.79 -18.75
N PHE A 804 12.10 -32.61 -18.97
CA PHE A 804 13.31 -32.24 -19.70
C PHE A 804 13.04 -31.92 -21.17
N GLU A 805 12.25 -32.76 -21.87
CA GLU A 805 11.79 -32.49 -23.23
C GLU A 805 11.01 -31.16 -23.33
N GLN A 806 10.24 -30.83 -22.28
CA GLN A 806 9.47 -29.58 -22.18
C GLN A 806 10.29 -28.34 -21.77
N LEU A 807 11.61 -28.43 -21.52
CA LEU A 807 12.48 -27.26 -21.29
C LEU A 807 12.69 -26.35 -22.54
N GLY A 808 11.90 -26.52 -23.59
CA GLY A 808 11.72 -25.57 -24.69
C GLY A 808 10.48 -24.68 -24.59
N GLU A 809 9.70 -24.79 -23.49
CA GLU A 809 8.45 -24.07 -23.27
C GLU A 809 8.56 -22.54 -23.44
N GLU A 810 7.65 -21.98 -24.26
CA GLU A 810 7.60 -20.55 -24.60
C GLU A 810 7.05 -19.71 -23.43
N PHE A 811 6.08 -20.25 -22.69
CA PHE A 811 5.41 -19.53 -21.60
C PHE A 811 6.27 -19.57 -20.32
N PRO A 812 6.82 -18.43 -19.84
CA PRO A 812 7.86 -18.43 -18.83
C PRO A 812 7.36 -18.79 -17.42
N GLU A 813 6.04 -18.74 -17.19
CA GLU A 813 5.39 -19.21 -15.96
C GLU A 813 5.39 -20.76 -15.89
N ALA A 814 5.02 -21.41 -17.02
CA ALA A 814 5.05 -22.86 -17.18
C ALA A 814 6.49 -23.40 -17.14
N LEU A 815 7.40 -22.80 -17.93
CA LEU A 815 8.83 -23.16 -17.97
C LEU A 815 9.47 -23.13 -16.57
N ALA A 816 9.26 -22.06 -15.80
CA ALA A 816 9.80 -21.95 -14.44
C ALA A 816 9.28 -23.04 -13.49
N SER A 817 8.07 -23.53 -13.72
CA SER A 817 7.42 -24.56 -12.91
C SER A 817 7.91 -25.96 -13.30
N MET A 818 8.15 -26.20 -14.59
CA MET A 818 8.83 -27.40 -15.09
C MET A 818 10.25 -27.51 -14.51
N ILE A 819 11.04 -26.43 -14.53
CA ILE A 819 12.38 -26.36 -13.93
C ILE A 819 12.33 -26.61 -12.40
N THR A 820 11.27 -26.11 -11.74
CA THR A 820 11.08 -26.33 -10.29
C THR A 820 10.73 -27.80 -9.98
N ALA A 821 9.89 -28.44 -10.80
CA ALA A 821 9.55 -29.85 -10.71
C ALA A 821 10.77 -30.75 -10.96
N GLU A 822 11.54 -30.47 -12.01
CA GLU A 822 12.79 -31.17 -12.32
C GLU A 822 13.79 -31.05 -11.16
N SER A 823 13.88 -29.87 -10.55
CA SER A 823 14.72 -29.66 -9.37
C SER A 823 14.20 -30.35 -8.10
N ALA A 824 12.89 -30.63 -8.00
CA ALA A 824 12.32 -31.46 -6.93
C ALA A 824 12.65 -32.95 -7.14
N ILE A 825 12.56 -33.45 -8.38
CA ILE A 825 12.97 -34.81 -8.75
C ILE A 825 14.46 -35.01 -8.47
N ALA A 826 15.32 -34.09 -8.94
CA ALA A 826 16.78 -34.12 -8.75
C ALA A 826 17.19 -34.22 -7.26
N ASN A 827 16.49 -33.50 -6.37
CA ASN A 827 16.76 -33.51 -4.93
C ASN A 827 16.45 -34.85 -4.26
N VAL A 828 15.54 -35.65 -4.84
CA VAL A 828 14.86 -36.79 -4.22
C VAL A 828 15.33 -38.13 -4.82
N VAL A 829 15.59 -38.17 -6.13
CA VAL A 829 16.22 -39.30 -6.81
C VAL A 829 17.74 -39.31 -6.58
N GLY A 830 18.36 -38.11 -6.59
CA GLY A 830 19.81 -37.94 -6.45
C GLY A 830 20.55 -37.94 -7.79
N MET A 831 21.64 -37.16 -7.86
CA MET A 831 22.33 -36.79 -9.11
C MET A 831 22.92 -37.97 -9.90
N THR A 832 23.16 -39.12 -9.26
CA THR A 832 23.70 -40.35 -9.86
C THR A 832 22.65 -41.24 -10.52
N GLN A 833 21.38 -41.14 -10.11
CA GLN A 833 20.25 -41.95 -10.61
C GLN A 833 19.25 -41.11 -11.40
N MET A 834 19.52 -39.81 -11.55
CA MET A 834 18.69 -38.87 -12.30
C MET A 834 18.72 -39.19 -13.80
N ASN A 835 17.53 -39.16 -14.41
CA ASN A 835 17.31 -39.32 -15.84
C ASN A 835 16.33 -38.21 -16.28
N PRO A 836 16.75 -37.22 -17.10
CA PRO A 836 18.03 -37.13 -17.83
C PRO A 836 19.27 -37.02 -16.91
N PRO A 837 20.46 -37.42 -17.38
CA PRO A 837 21.69 -37.24 -16.62
C PRO A 837 22.09 -35.76 -16.55
N VAL A 838 22.68 -35.37 -15.42
CA VAL A 838 23.13 -33.99 -15.11
C VAL A 838 23.97 -33.37 -16.23
N ARG A 839 24.81 -34.19 -16.88
CA ARG A 839 25.69 -33.79 -18.00
C ARG A 839 24.94 -33.18 -19.19
N ASP A 840 23.71 -33.62 -19.45
CA ASP A 840 22.92 -33.20 -20.61
C ASP A 840 21.90 -32.12 -20.20
N LEU A 841 21.43 -32.17 -18.94
CA LEU A 841 20.56 -31.16 -18.34
C LEU A 841 21.22 -29.78 -18.23
N LEU A 842 22.43 -29.68 -17.68
CA LEU A 842 23.06 -28.39 -17.37
C LEU A 842 23.44 -27.55 -18.61
N PRO A 843 23.94 -28.13 -19.72
CA PRO A 843 24.12 -27.39 -20.98
C PRO A 843 22.80 -26.87 -21.59
N ARG A 844 21.66 -27.56 -21.34
CA ARG A 844 20.32 -27.07 -21.74
C ARG A 844 19.83 -25.94 -20.84
N MET A 845 20.16 -25.97 -19.55
CA MET A 845 19.83 -24.91 -18.58
C MET A 845 20.64 -23.63 -18.75
N THR A 846 21.88 -23.71 -19.24
CA THR A 846 22.78 -22.54 -19.31
C THR A 846 22.25 -21.40 -20.22
N PRO A 847 21.68 -21.66 -21.42
CA PRO A 847 20.96 -20.63 -22.18
C PRO A 847 19.73 -20.06 -21.47
N ILE A 848 19.01 -20.87 -20.67
CA ILE A 848 17.76 -20.48 -20.01
C ILE A 848 18.00 -19.42 -18.92
N LEU A 849 19.22 -19.36 -18.34
CA LEU A 849 19.64 -18.27 -17.44
C LEU A 849 19.47 -16.87 -18.05
N ARG A 850 19.58 -16.72 -19.38
CA ARG A 850 19.41 -15.44 -20.09
C ARG A 850 17.95 -15.01 -20.28
N ASN A 851 16.97 -15.84 -19.90
CA ASN A 851 15.57 -15.49 -20.00
C ASN A 851 15.27 -14.22 -19.16
N ARG A 852 14.54 -13.26 -19.72
CA ARG A 852 14.21 -11.97 -19.06
C ARG A 852 13.28 -12.14 -17.84
N HIS A 853 12.57 -13.27 -17.70
CA HIS A 853 11.55 -13.47 -16.66
C HIS A 853 12.13 -13.94 -15.32
N GLU A 854 11.92 -13.16 -14.26
CA GLU A 854 12.52 -13.39 -12.93
C GLU A 854 12.14 -14.76 -12.31
N ARG A 855 10.96 -15.31 -12.61
CA ARG A 855 10.55 -16.66 -12.13
C ARG A 855 11.40 -17.77 -12.76
N VAL A 856 11.74 -17.63 -14.04
CA VAL A 856 12.60 -18.58 -14.79
C VAL A 856 14.05 -18.49 -14.31
N GLN A 857 14.56 -17.26 -14.13
CA GLN A 857 15.89 -17.04 -13.57
C GLN A 857 16.03 -17.67 -12.19
N GLU A 858 15.09 -17.40 -11.28
CA GLU A 858 15.13 -17.94 -9.92
C GLU A 858 15.06 -19.49 -9.89
N ALA A 859 14.19 -20.11 -10.69
CA ALA A 859 14.13 -21.57 -10.80
C ALA A 859 15.44 -22.16 -11.36
N SER A 860 15.96 -21.57 -12.44
CA SER A 860 17.18 -22.03 -13.13
C SER A 860 18.42 -21.95 -12.26
N ILE A 861 18.62 -20.82 -11.56
CA ILE A 861 19.75 -20.62 -10.66
C ILE A 861 19.67 -21.61 -9.48
N ASN A 862 18.48 -21.81 -8.89
CA ASN A 862 18.32 -22.77 -7.79
C ASN A 862 18.61 -24.22 -8.22
N LEU A 863 18.23 -24.62 -9.44
CA LEU A 863 18.59 -25.94 -9.99
C LEU A 863 20.10 -26.06 -10.20
N ILE A 864 20.73 -25.07 -10.86
CA ILE A 864 22.17 -25.07 -11.12
C ILE A 864 22.99 -25.06 -9.82
N GLY A 865 22.58 -24.29 -8.80
CA GLY A 865 23.22 -24.28 -7.48
C GLY A 865 23.13 -25.63 -6.76
N ARG A 866 22.00 -26.34 -6.87
CA ARG A 866 21.85 -27.71 -6.34
C ARG A 866 22.74 -28.73 -7.08
N ILE A 867 22.92 -28.56 -8.40
CA ILE A 867 23.85 -29.37 -9.19
C ILE A 867 25.30 -29.05 -8.77
N ALA A 868 25.65 -27.79 -8.51
CA ALA A 868 27.00 -27.42 -8.06
C ALA A 868 27.36 -28.00 -6.68
N ASP A 869 26.41 -28.07 -5.73
CA ASP A 869 26.64 -28.65 -4.41
C ASP A 869 26.67 -30.20 -4.39
N ARG A 870 25.86 -30.87 -5.23
CA ARG A 870 25.64 -32.33 -5.17
C ARG A 870 26.13 -33.14 -6.39
N GLY A 871 26.57 -32.47 -7.45
CA GLY A 871 26.83 -33.09 -8.75
C GLY A 871 27.93 -32.40 -9.57
N ALA A 872 28.80 -31.63 -8.90
CA ALA A 872 29.92 -30.92 -9.53
C ALA A 872 30.79 -31.80 -10.44
N GLU A 873 31.04 -33.04 -10.02
CA GLU A 873 31.91 -34.02 -10.68
C GLU A 873 31.44 -34.40 -12.10
N PHE A 874 30.15 -34.28 -12.41
CA PHE A 874 29.59 -34.62 -13.71
C PHE A 874 29.78 -33.52 -14.78
N VAL A 875 30.35 -32.37 -14.41
CA VAL A 875 30.35 -31.14 -15.21
C VAL A 875 31.75 -30.51 -15.24
N SER A 876 32.26 -30.20 -16.42
CA SER A 876 33.60 -29.63 -16.58
C SER A 876 33.72 -28.21 -16.01
N ALA A 877 34.87 -27.89 -15.40
CA ALA A 877 35.19 -26.55 -14.88
C ALA A 877 34.98 -25.42 -15.91
N ARG A 878 35.14 -25.69 -17.22
CA ARG A 878 34.90 -24.71 -18.29
C ARG A 878 33.43 -24.26 -18.37
N GLU A 879 32.48 -25.18 -18.19
CA GLU A 879 31.06 -24.85 -18.21
C GLU A 879 30.63 -24.20 -16.88
N TRP A 880 31.23 -24.59 -15.76
CA TRP A 880 31.07 -23.89 -14.49
C TRP A 880 31.57 -22.43 -14.54
N MET A 881 32.71 -22.15 -15.20
CA MET A 881 33.17 -20.78 -15.44
C MET A 881 32.26 -20.00 -16.39
N ARG A 882 31.71 -20.65 -17.43
CA ARG A 882 30.69 -20.03 -18.30
C ARG A 882 29.47 -19.60 -17.47
N ILE A 883 28.96 -20.49 -16.63
CA ILE A 883 27.86 -20.19 -15.70
C ILE A 883 28.21 -19.04 -14.75
N CYS A 884 29.44 -18.94 -14.25
CA CYS A 884 29.88 -17.80 -13.42
C CYS A 884 29.75 -16.45 -14.14
N PHE A 885 30.01 -16.39 -15.45
CA PHE A 885 29.80 -15.16 -16.23
C PHE A 885 28.30 -14.85 -16.43
N GLU A 886 27.46 -15.84 -16.74
CA GLU A 886 26.00 -15.63 -16.87
C GLU A 886 25.38 -15.19 -15.52
N LEU A 887 25.79 -15.80 -14.40
CA LEU A 887 25.36 -15.45 -13.04
C LEU A 887 25.79 -14.03 -12.63
N LEU A 888 26.89 -13.50 -13.18
CA LEU A 888 27.40 -12.18 -12.87
C LEU A 888 26.48 -11.07 -13.40
N ASP A 889 25.94 -11.21 -14.61
CA ASP A 889 24.94 -10.28 -15.12
C ASP A 889 23.61 -10.40 -14.37
N LEU A 890 23.25 -11.59 -13.89
CA LEU A 890 22.06 -11.79 -13.05
C LEU A 890 22.16 -11.15 -11.66
N LEU A 891 23.33 -10.66 -11.23
CA LEU A 891 23.48 -9.77 -10.08
C LEU A 891 22.80 -8.39 -10.30
N LYS A 892 22.44 -8.04 -11.54
CA LYS A 892 21.70 -6.81 -11.89
C LYS A 892 20.17 -6.97 -11.79
N ALA A 893 19.65 -8.20 -11.73
CA ALA A 893 18.21 -8.48 -11.67
C ALA A 893 17.51 -7.73 -10.52
N HIS A 894 16.29 -7.23 -10.71
CA HIS A 894 15.63 -6.34 -9.75
C HIS A 894 15.12 -7.07 -8.49
N LYS A 895 14.62 -8.31 -8.63
CA LYS A 895 14.20 -9.15 -7.50
C LYS A 895 15.37 -9.58 -6.63
N LYS A 896 15.27 -9.29 -5.31
CA LYS A 896 16.27 -9.71 -4.30
C LYS A 896 16.48 -11.23 -4.27
N ALA A 897 15.45 -12.02 -4.57
CA ALA A 897 15.52 -13.48 -4.54
C ALA A 897 16.45 -14.04 -5.63
N VAL A 898 16.32 -13.61 -6.89
CA VAL A 898 17.23 -13.94 -8.00
C VAL A 898 18.68 -13.64 -7.62
N ARG A 899 18.94 -12.41 -7.12
CA ARG A 899 20.29 -12.01 -6.70
C ARG A 899 20.84 -12.89 -5.57
N ARG A 900 20.02 -13.23 -4.56
CA ARG A 900 20.44 -14.13 -3.46
C ARG A 900 20.75 -15.52 -3.98
N ALA A 901 19.92 -16.07 -4.87
CA ALA A 901 20.18 -17.38 -5.48
C ALA A 901 21.50 -17.38 -6.28
N ALA A 902 21.79 -16.31 -7.04
CA ALA A 902 23.03 -16.17 -7.80
C ALA A 902 24.26 -16.10 -6.87
N ILE A 903 24.22 -15.25 -5.83
CA ILE A 903 25.30 -15.09 -4.84
C ILE A 903 25.56 -16.40 -4.09
N ASN A 904 24.51 -17.13 -3.67
CA ASN A 904 24.67 -18.46 -3.08
C ASN A 904 25.33 -19.46 -4.08
N SER A 905 24.92 -19.41 -5.36
CA SER A 905 25.46 -20.33 -6.38
C SER A 905 26.94 -20.08 -6.69
N PHE A 906 27.42 -18.85 -6.60
CA PHE A 906 28.86 -18.56 -6.67
C PHE A 906 29.66 -19.30 -5.58
N GLY A 907 29.13 -19.43 -4.36
CA GLY A 907 29.77 -20.21 -3.29
C GLY A 907 29.89 -21.71 -3.62
N TYR A 908 28.79 -22.31 -4.09
CA TYR A 908 28.81 -23.72 -4.51
C TYR A 908 29.76 -23.97 -5.69
N ILE A 909 29.81 -23.07 -6.67
CA ILE A 909 30.71 -23.21 -7.83
C ILE A 909 32.17 -22.97 -7.44
N ALA A 910 32.47 -22.01 -6.55
CA ALA A 910 33.82 -21.79 -6.03
C ALA A 910 34.33 -23.00 -5.21
N ARG A 911 33.43 -23.71 -4.51
CA ARG A 911 33.72 -25.00 -3.85
C ARG A 911 34.01 -26.13 -4.86
N ALA A 912 33.40 -26.07 -6.05
CA ALA A 912 33.54 -27.10 -7.08
C ALA A 912 34.81 -26.94 -7.95
N ILE A 913 35.15 -25.72 -8.39
CA ILE A 913 36.35 -25.47 -9.23
C ILE A 913 37.58 -25.12 -8.36
N GLY A 914 37.35 -24.36 -7.29
CA GLY A 914 38.37 -23.59 -6.58
C GLY A 914 38.06 -22.08 -6.63
N PRO A 915 38.44 -21.31 -5.61
CA PRO A 915 38.00 -19.92 -5.46
C PRO A 915 38.69 -18.92 -6.39
N GLN A 916 39.93 -19.17 -6.85
CA GLN A 916 40.78 -18.14 -7.48
C GLN A 916 40.17 -17.58 -8.78
N ASP A 917 39.73 -18.46 -9.69
CA ASP A 917 39.13 -18.03 -10.98
C ASP A 917 37.82 -17.24 -10.76
N VAL A 918 37.00 -17.70 -9.80
CA VAL A 918 35.73 -17.05 -9.44
C VAL A 918 35.98 -15.68 -8.78
N LEU A 919 36.97 -15.57 -7.89
CA LEU A 919 37.38 -14.32 -7.27
C LEU A 919 37.89 -13.32 -8.30
N GLN A 920 38.70 -13.75 -9.27
CA GLN A 920 39.22 -12.84 -10.31
C GLN A 920 38.08 -12.22 -11.12
N VAL A 921 37.05 -13.01 -11.47
CA VAL A 921 35.84 -12.52 -12.16
C VAL A 921 35.07 -11.52 -11.30
N LEU A 922 34.84 -11.83 -10.02
CA LEU A 922 34.11 -10.95 -9.09
C LEU A 922 34.86 -9.66 -8.74
N LEU A 923 36.18 -9.71 -8.59
CA LEU A 923 37.03 -8.54 -8.32
C LEU A 923 37.10 -7.60 -9.54
N THR A 924 37.20 -8.16 -10.75
CA THR A 924 37.18 -7.36 -12.00
C THR A 924 35.88 -6.54 -12.12
N ASN A 925 34.75 -7.09 -11.67
CA ASN A 925 33.46 -6.40 -11.67
C ASN A 925 33.35 -5.24 -10.66
N LEU A 926 34.29 -5.10 -9.69
CA LEU A 926 34.32 -3.95 -8.78
C LEU A 926 34.64 -2.62 -9.48
N ARG A 927 35.10 -2.66 -10.73
CA ARG A 927 35.37 -1.50 -11.61
C ARG A 927 34.13 -1.01 -12.36
N VAL A 928 33.01 -1.76 -12.32
CA VAL A 928 31.76 -1.35 -12.99
C VAL A 928 31.12 -0.19 -12.23
N GLN A 929 30.79 0.91 -12.92
CA GLN A 929 30.23 2.11 -12.28
C GLN A 929 28.93 1.83 -11.49
N GLU A 930 28.10 0.92 -11.99
CA GLU A 930 26.80 0.57 -11.43
C GLU A 930 26.90 0.06 -9.97
N ARG A 931 26.26 0.78 -9.04
CA ARG A 931 26.35 0.49 -7.60
C ARG A 931 25.75 -0.86 -7.22
N GLN A 932 24.68 -1.32 -7.87
CA GLN A 932 24.02 -2.57 -7.49
C GLN A 932 24.89 -3.79 -7.88
N SER A 933 25.36 -3.86 -9.13
CA SER A 933 26.35 -4.85 -9.59
C SER A 933 27.53 -4.98 -8.60
N ARG A 934 28.22 -3.86 -8.30
CA ARG A 934 29.35 -3.85 -7.34
C ARG A 934 28.98 -4.39 -5.97
N VAL A 935 27.90 -3.91 -5.36
CA VAL A 935 27.48 -4.36 -4.01
C VAL A 935 27.17 -5.86 -4.01
N CYS A 936 26.55 -6.39 -5.07
CA CYS A 936 26.26 -7.82 -5.16
C CYS A 936 27.53 -8.67 -5.33
N SER A 937 28.52 -8.20 -6.09
CA SER A 937 29.84 -8.85 -6.13
C SER A 937 30.57 -8.81 -4.78
N THR A 938 30.43 -7.72 -3.99
CA THR A 938 31.04 -7.69 -2.64
C THR A 938 30.43 -8.71 -1.67
N VAL A 939 29.14 -9.06 -1.82
CA VAL A 939 28.51 -10.15 -1.06
C VAL A 939 28.91 -11.52 -1.62
N ALA A 940 29.02 -11.67 -2.95
CA ALA A 940 29.48 -12.92 -3.56
C ALA A 940 30.92 -13.28 -3.14
N ILE A 941 31.82 -12.29 -3.07
CA ILE A 941 33.18 -12.46 -2.54
C ILE A 941 33.16 -12.94 -1.08
N ALA A 942 32.20 -12.46 -0.27
CA ALA A 942 32.06 -12.90 1.12
C ALA A 942 31.56 -14.35 1.24
N ILE A 943 30.57 -14.76 0.45
CA ILE A 943 30.14 -16.17 0.41
C ILE A 943 31.27 -17.08 -0.09
N VAL A 944 32.06 -16.67 -1.09
CA VAL A 944 33.24 -17.44 -1.52
C VAL A 944 34.29 -17.55 -0.41
N ALA A 945 34.49 -16.51 0.42
CA ALA A 945 35.37 -16.55 1.58
C ALA A 945 34.84 -17.45 2.71
N GLU A 946 33.52 -17.52 2.89
CA GLU A 946 32.85 -18.46 3.80
C GLU A 946 33.03 -19.91 3.32
N THR A 947 32.74 -20.21 2.05
CA THR A 947 32.77 -21.59 1.52
C THR A 947 34.16 -22.14 1.25
N CYS A 948 35.14 -21.29 0.92
CA CYS A 948 36.49 -21.70 0.53
C CYS A 948 37.59 -21.28 1.53
N GLY A 949 37.23 -20.62 2.62
CA GLY A 949 38.16 -20.19 3.67
C GLY A 949 38.77 -18.80 3.40
N PRO A 950 38.78 -17.87 4.40
CA PRO A 950 39.17 -16.47 4.16
C PRO A 950 40.62 -16.28 3.72
N PHE A 951 41.52 -17.21 4.08
CA PHE A 951 42.92 -17.20 3.66
C PHE A 951 43.10 -17.20 2.12
N THR A 952 42.13 -17.70 1.35
CA THR A 952 42.17 -17.67 -0.12
C THR A 952 41.74 -16.33 -0.70
N CYS A 953 40.79 -15.65 -0.07
CA CYS A 953 40.15 -14.43 -0.57
C CYS A 953 40.85 -13.15 -0.07
N LEU A 954 41.23 -13.10 1.21
CA LEU A 954 41.78 -11.89 1.84
C LEU A 954 43.03 -11.37 1.11
N PRO A 955 44.04 -12.18 0.72
CA PRO A 955 45.20 -11.67 -0.01
C PRO A 955 44.86 -11.01 -1.35
N ALA A 956 43.85 -11.54 -2.07
CA ALA A 956 43.39 -10.99 -3.34
C ALA A 956 42.67 -9.64 -3.14
N ILE A 957 41.79 -9.54 -2.12
CA ILE A 957 41.08 -8.30 -1.77
C ILE A 957 42.07 -7.22 -1.30
N LEU A 958 43.05 -7.59 -0.46
CA LEU A 958 44.12 -6.69 0.02
C LEU A 958 45.02 -6.20 -1.11
N ASN A 959 45.24 -7.01 -2.16
CA ASN A 959 46.00 -6.59 -3.33
C ASN A 959 45.20 -5.65 -4.23
N GLU A 960 43.93 -5.94 -4.51
CA GLU A 960 43.07 -5.09 -5.37
C GLU A 960 42.73 -3.74 -4.70
N TYR A 961 42.71 -3.65 -3.35
CA TYR A 961 42.62 -2.37 -2.62
C TYR A 961 43.79 -1.41 -2.89
N ARG A 962 44.94 -1.91 -3.39
CA ARG A 962 46.08 -1.07 -3.77
C ARG A 962 45.86 -0.32 -5.08
N THR A 963 44.78 -0.61 -5.81
CA THR A 963 44.42 0.16 -7.01
C THR A 963 44.03 1.60 -6.64
N PRO A 964 44.34 2.60 -7.47
CA PRO A 964 44.02 4.00 -7.19
C PRO A 964 42.53 4.34 -7.39
N GLU A 965 41.70 3.41 -7.89
CA GLU A 965 40.30 3.69 -8.18
C GLU A 965 39.43 3.62 -6.91
N LEU A 966 38.89 4.77 -6.50
CA LEU A 966 38.02 4.90 -5.32
C LEU A 966 36.83 3.92 -5.35
N ASN A 967 36.27 3.62 -6.53
CA ASN A 967 35.19 2.64 -6.69
C ASN A 967 35.58 1.23 -6.25
N VAL A 968 36.83 0.85 -6.52
CA VAL A 968 37.40 -0.46 -6.23
C VAL A 968 37.81 -0.52 -4.76
N LYS A 969 38.48 0.51 -4.22
CA LYS A 969 38.72 0.64 -2.77
C LYS A 969 37.42 0.53 -1.96
N HIS A 970 36.39 1.28 -2.36
CA HIS A 970 35.02 1.20 -1.81
C HIS A 970 34.38 -0.18 -1.95
N GLY A 971 34.76 -0.95 -2.97
CA GLY A 971 34.34 -2.33 -3.20
C GLY A 971 35.03 -3.27 -2.23
N CYS A 972 36.36 -3.25 -2.19
CA CYS A 972 37.17 -4.07 -1.29
C CYS A 972 36.82 -3.84 0.19
N LEU A 973 36.62 -2.59 0.64
CA LEU A 973 36.15 -2.30 2.00
C LEU A 973 34.77 -2.90 2.30
N LYS A 974 33.84 -2.85 1.35
CA LYS A 974 32.51 -3.49 1.53
C LYS A 974 32.59 -5.01 1.48
N ALA A 975 33.46 -5.58 0.64
CA ALA A 975 33.73 -7.01 0.62
C ALA A 975 34.32 -7.47 1.97
N LEU A 976 35.30 -6.77 2.53
CA LEU A 976 35.84 -7.04 3.86
C LEU A 976 34.76 -6.93 4.95
N SER A 977 33.89 -5.90 4.89
CA SER A 977 32.80 -5.73 5.86
C SER A 977 31.85 -6.93 5.85
N TRP A 978 31.48 -7.45 4.67
CA TRP A 978 30.69 -8.67 4.57
C TRP A 978 31.49 -9.91 4.99
N VAL A 979 32.74 -10.09 4.52
CA VAL A 979 33.60 -11.23 4.91
C VAL A 979 33.65 -11.37 6.43
N PHE A 980 33.92 -10.29 7.16
CA PHE A 980 33.97 -10.32 8.63
C PHE A 980 32.59 -10.47 9.32
N GLU A 981 31.48 -10.16 8.64
CA GLU A 981 30.14 -10.49 9.12
C GLU A 981 29.80 -11.98 8.94
N TYR A 982 30.14 -12.57 7.78
CA TYR A 982 29.84 -13.97 7.45
C TYR A 982 30.73 -14.97 8.20
N ILE A 983 32.02 -14.68 8.40
CA ILE A 983 32.98 -15.65 8.97
C ILE A 983 32.98 -15.69 10.51
N GLY A 984 32.33 -14.73 11.17
CA GLY A 984 32.19 -14.65 12.63
C GLY A 984 33.52 -14.81 13.38
N GLU A 985 33.59 -15.83 14.24
CA GLU A 985 34.74 -16.14 15.11
C GLU A 985 36.06 -16.38 14.35
N MET A 986 36.02 -16.79 13.08
CA MET A 986 37.23 -16.97 12.27
C MET A 986 38.00 -15.65 12.06
N SER A 987 37.36 -14.50 12.29
CA SER A 987 37.98 -13.16 12.23
C SER A 987 39.24 -13.04 13.09
N LYS A 988 39.31 -13.77 14.22
CA LYS A 988 40.39 -13.68 15.23
C LYS A 988 41.80 -13.92 14.66
N ASP A 989 41.90 -14.71 13.58
CA ASP A 989 43.18 -15.11 12.98
C ASP A 989 43.62 -14.15 11.87
N TYR A 990 42.75 -13.22 11.46
CA TYR A 990 42.98 -12.29 10.35
C TYR A 990 43.01 -10.80 10.77
N VAL A 991 42.74 -10.46 12.04
CA VAL A 991 42.71 -9.07 12.56
C VAL A 991 43.97 -8.30 12.15
N TYR A 992 45.15 -8.78 12.56
CA TYR A 992 46.43 -8.11 12.29
C TYR A 992 46.76 -8.00 10.79
N SER A 993 46.22 -8.90 9.96
CA SER A 993 46.40 -8.88 8.50
C SER A 993 45.62 -7.75 7.80
N VAL A 994 44.65 -7.13 8.50
CA VAL A 994 43.77 -6.08 7.93
C VAL A 994 43.87 -4.74 8.67
N ILE A 995 44.47 -4.68 9.88
CA ILE A 995 44.71 -3.42 10.60
C ILE A 995 45.35 -2.35 9.70
N THR A 996 46.41 -2.67 8.96
CA THR A 996 47.12 -1.69 8.12
C THR A 996 46.30 -1.14 6.95
N LEU A 997 45.23 -1.82 6.54
CA LEU A 997 44.25 -1.32 5.58
C LEU A 997 43.20 -0.43 6.27
N LEU A 998 42.81 -0.77 7.49
CA LEU A 998 41.90 0.05 8.31
C LEU A 998 42.57 1.35 8.76
N ASP A 999 43.88 1.36 8.96
CA ASP A 999 44.67 2.57 9.22
C ASP A 999 44.54 3.57 8.07
N ASP A 1000 44.73 3.13 6.82
CA ASP A 1000 44.50 3.94 5.60
C ASP A 1000 43.03 4.38 5.51
N ALA A 1001 42.08 3.45 5.62
CA ALA A 1001 40.66 3.74 5.40
C ALA A 1001 39.97 4.55 6.51
N LEU A 1002 40.48 4.55 7.75
CA LEU A 1002 40.00 5.40 8.85
C LEU A 1002 40.65 6.79 8.85
N THR A 1003 41.82 6.95 8.25
CA THR A 1003 42.53 8.25 8.15
C THR A 1003 42.30 8.98 6.82
N ASP A 1004 41.75 8.31 5.79
CA ASP A 1004 41.38 8.91 4.52
C ASP A 1004 40.38 10.09 4.70
N ARG A 1005 40.48 11.07 3.80
CA ARG A 1005 39.64 12.28 3.78
C ARG A 1005 38.19 11.98 3.37
N ASP A 1006 37.94 10.94 2.59
CA ASP A 1006 36.61 10.55 2.14
C ASP A 1006 35.76 9.95 3.28
N PRO A 1007 34.60 10.56 3.64
CA PRO A 1007 33.70 10.00 4.64
C PRO A 1007 33.18 8.60 4.31
N VAL A 1008 33.15 8.17 3.04
CA VAL A 1008 32.70 6.82 2.67
C VAL A 1008 33.74 5.74 3.02
N HIS A 1009 35.04 6.04 2.91
CA HIS A 1009 36.10 5.17 3.43
C HIS A 1009 35.94 5.02 4.95
N ARG A 1010 35.89 6.13 5.70
CA ARG A 1010 35.76 6.09 7.17
C ARG A 1010 34.46 5.41 7.63
N GLN A 1011 33.34 5.62 6.94
CA GLN A 1011 32.08 4.92 7.22
C GLN A 1011 32.22 3.40 7.03
N THR A 1012 32.78 2.95 5.90
CA THR A 1012 32.88 1.51 5.61
C THR A 1012 33.94 0.82 6.47
N ALA A 1013 35.04 1.50 6.80
CA ALA A 1013 36.02 1.02 7.75
C ALA A 1013 35.44 0.89 9.17
N ALA A 1014 34.63 1.86 9.64
CA ALA A 1014 33.90 1.73 10.90
C ALA A 1014 32.94 0.51 10.89
N SER A 1015 32.27 0.22 9.77
CA SER A 1015 31.50 -1.03 9.63
C SER A 1015 32.39 -2.28 9.73
N ILE A 1016 33.56 -2.32 9.10
CA ILE A 1016 34.51 -3.45 9.28
C ILE A 1016 34.89 -3.61 10.76
N VAL A 1017 35.26 -2.52 11.44
CA VAL A 1017 35.65 -2.54 12.86
C VAL A 1017 34.51 -3.05 13.74
N LYS A 1018 33.25 -2.70 13.43
CA LYS A 1018 32.07 -3.24 14.11
C LYS A 1018 31.97 -4.76 13.99
N HIS A 1019 32.11 -5.31 12.78
CA HIS A 1019 32.02 -6.77 12.57
C HIS A 1019 33.22 -7.51 13.17
N LEU A 1020 34.43 -6.97 13.05
CA LEU A 1020 35.62 -7.49 13.72
C LEU A 1020 35.45 -7.54 15.24
N ALA A 1021 35.07 -6.43 15.87
CA ALA A 1021 34.95 -6.34 17.33
C ALA A 1021 33.89 -7.30 17.89
N LEU A 1022 32.77 -7.52 17.19
CA LEU A 1022 31.79 -8.52 17.57
C LEU A 1022 32.29 -9.96 17.32
N GLY A 1023 32.97 -10.20 16.19
CA GLY A 1023 33.53 -11.50 15.82
C GLY A 1023 34.77 -11.93 16.62
N THR A 1024 35.43 -11.02 17.36
CA THR A 1024 36.63 -11.32 18.16
C THR A 1024 36.50 -10.99 19.64
N ALA A 1025 35.30 -10.68 20.13
CA ALA A 1025 35.07 -10.42 21.55
C ALA A 1025 35.40 -11.66 22.40
N GLY A 1026 36.27 -11.50 23.40
CA GLY A 1026 36.71 -12.59 24.28
C GLY A 1026 37.70 -13.58 23.64
N LEU A 1027 38.24 -13.30 22.45
CA LEU A 1027 39.16 -14.18 21.72
C LEU A 1027 40.63 -13.73 21.75
N GLY A 1028 41.03 -12.83 22.65
CA GLY A 1028 42.44 -12.47 22.86
C GLY A 1028 43.01 -11.55 21.76
N ARG A 1029 42.23 -10.53 21.39
CA ARG A 1029 42.52 -9.54 20.32
C ARG A 1029 42.20 -8.10 20.74
N GLU A 1030 42.18 -7.85 22.04
CA GLU A 1030 41.81 -6.59 22.66
C GLU A 1030 42.84 -5.48 22.31
N ASP A 1031 44.10 -5.86 22.07
CA ASP A 1031 45.18 -5.00 21.57
C ASP A 1031 44.86 -4.38 20.20
N GLY A 1032 44.48 -5.22 19.23
CA GLY A 1032 44.10 -4.78 17.89
C GLY A 1032 42.81 -3.94 17.91
N MET A 1033 41.85 -4.32 18.76
CA MET A 1033 40.61 -3.55 18.94
C MET A 1033 40.85 -2.19 19.61
N GLN A 1034 41.80 -2.09 20.56
CA GLN A 1034 42.17 -0.82 21.20
C GLN A 1034 42.83 0.15 20.21
N HIS A 1035 43.71 -0.37 19.34
CA HIS A 1035 44.29 0.42 18.24
C HIS A 1035 43.22 0.95 17.29
N LEU A 1036 42.30 0.09 16.83
CA LEU A 1036 41.19 0.48 15.96
C LEU A 1036 40.24 1.48 16.65
N PHE A 1037 39.98 1.34 17.95
CA PHE A 1037 39.18 2.30 18.71
C PHE A 1037 39.81 3.70 18.71
N ASN A 1038 41.13 3.81 18.88
CA ASN A 1038 41.86 5.09 18.83
C ASN A 1038 41.68 5.81 17.49
N LEU A 1039 41.52 5.06 16.38
CA LEU A 1039 41.29 5.60 15.03
C LEU A 1039 39.82 5.91 14.73
N VAL A 1040 38.89 5.17 15.35
CA VAL A 1040 37.45 5.46 15.26
C VAL A 1040 37.07 6.70 16.08
N TRP A 1041 37.68 6.90 17.25
CA TRP A 1041 37.29 7.95 18.22
C TRP A 1041 37.24 9.39 17.68
N PRO A 1042 38.19 9.88 16.84
CA PRO A 1042 38.12 11.22 16.27
C PRO A 1042 36.86 11.49 15.43
N ASN A 1043 36.26 10.44 14.85
CA ASN A 1043 35.08 10.54 13.99
C ASN A 1043 33.76 10.76 14.77
N VAL A 1044 33.79 10.81 16.11
CA VAL A 1044 32.63 11.09 16.98
C VAL A 1044 31.97 12.45 16.70
N PHE A 1045 32.69 13.40 16.11
CA PHE A 1045 32.16 14.73 15.75
C PHE A 1045 31.58 14.80 14.33
N GLU A 1046 31.46 13.68 13.62
CA GLU A 1046 30.88 13.64 12.28
C GLU A 1046 29.41 14.06 12.24
N THR A 1047 29.05 14.78 11.18
CA THR A 1047 27.71 15.35 11.01
C THR A 1047 26.86 14.59 9.99
N SER A 1048 27.50 13.81 9.11
CA SER A 1048 26.80 12.96 8.15
C SER A 1048 26.09 11.81 8.86
N PRO A 1049 24.75 11.67 8.77
CA PRO A 1049 23.99 10.63 9.48
C PRO A 1049 24.46 9.20 9.19
N HIS A 1050 25.01 8.94 8.01
CA HIS A 1050 25.51 7.62 7.65
C HIS A 1050 26.86 7.30 8.28
N VAL A 1051 27.76 8.29 8.39
CA VAL A 1051 29.09 8.13 9.01
C VAL A 1051 28.93 8.02 10.53
N ILE A 1052 28.21 8.96 11.15
CA ILE A 1052 28.07 8.98 12.61
C ILE A 1052 27.34 7.75 13.14
N ASN A 1053 26.36 7.21 12.42
CA ASN A 1053 25.73 5.94 12.82
C ASN A 1053 26.73 4.77 12.76
N ALA A 1054 27.50 4.64 11.68
CA ALA A 1054 28.52 3.58 11.57
C ALA A 1054 29.61 3.70 12.66
N VAL A 1055 30.04 4.92 12.98
CA VAL A 1055 30.99 5.21 14.07
C VAL A 1055 30.40 4.86 15.44
N MET A 1056 29.15 5.25 15.71
CA MET A 1056 28.46 4.91 16.96
C MET A 1056 28.26 3.38 17.10
N GLU A 1057 27.90 2.69 16.02
CA GLU A 1057 27.77 1.22 15.99
C GLU A 1057 29.12 0.52 16.17
N ALA A 1058 30.21 1.07 15.63
CA ALA A 1058 31.56 0.56 15.85
C ALA A 1058 32.01 0.74 17.32
N ILE A 1059 31.73 1.90 17.92
CA ILE A 1059 32.01 2.14 19.35
C ILE A 1059 31.16 1.22 20.24
N GLU A 1060 29.89 0.96 19.90
CA GLU A 1060 29.05 -0.01 20.62
C GLU A 1060 29.55 -1.46 20.47
N ALA A 1061 30.06 -1.86 19.30
CA ALA A 1061 30.71 -3.17 19.13
C ALA A 1061 32.02 -3.27 19.94
N LEU A 1062 32.85 -2.22 19.92
CA LEU A 1062 34.10 -2.15 20.69
C LEU A 1062 33.85 -2.16 22.21
N ARG A 1063 32.66 -1.77 22.70
CA ARG A 1063 32.23 -1.97 24.11
C ARG A 1063 32.26 -3.44 24.51
N VAL A 1064 31.92 -4.33 23.58
CA VAL A 1064 31.84 -5.79 23.82
C VAL A 1064 33.24 -6.42 23.77
N ALA A 1065 34.13 -5.92 22.91
CA ALA A 1065 35.51 -6.39 22.81
C ALA A 1065 36.45 -5.84 23.90
N LEU A 1066 36.37 -4.54 24.22
CA LEU A 1066 37.27 -3.85 25.15
C LEU A 1066 36.70 -3.67 26.56
N GLY A 1067 35.42 -3.97 26.74
CA GLY A 1067 34.68 -3.70 27.97
C GLY A 1067 34.20 -2.25 28.10
N PRO A 1068 33.20 -1.99 28.97
CA PRO A 1068 32.55 -0.69 29.09
C PRO A 1068 33.42 0.37 29.77
N GLY A 1069 34.41 -0.04 30.58
CA GLY A 1069 35.32 0.85 31.30
C GLY A 1069 36.25 1.66 30.38
N VAL A 1070 36.81 1.02 29.34
CA VAL A 1070 37.66 1.70 28.35
C VAL A 1070 36.92 2.85 27.68
N ILE A 1071 35.68 2.60 27.25
CA ILE A 1071 34.82 3.64 26.65
C ILE A 1071 34.42 4.70 27.68
N LEU A 1072 34.13 4.31 28.94
CA LEU A 1072 33.83 5.27 29.99
C LEU A 1072 34.97 6.27 30.15
N TYR A 1073 36.22 5.81 30.31
CA TYR A 1073 37.39 6.67 30.48
C TYR A 1073 37.59 7.66 29.31
N HIS A 1074 37.23 7.27 28.08
CA HIS A 1074 37.25 8.18 26.94
C HIS A 1074 36.07 9.17 26.97
N THR A 1075 34.86 8.75 27.38
CA THR A 1075 33.71 9.66 27.53
C THR A 1075 33.83 10.67 28.68
N LEU A 1076 34.53 10.34 29.77
CA LEU A 1076 34.68 11.23 30.94
C LEU A 1076 35.23 12.62 30.57
N GLN A 1077 36.16 12.67 29.62
CA GLN A 1077 36.81 13.91 29.15
C GLN A 1077 35.83 14.92 28.55
N GLY A 1078 34.80 14.45 27.84
CA GLY A 1078 33.85 15.31 27.12
C GLY A 1078 32.47 15.45 27.76
N LEU A 1079 32.11 14.62 28.74
CA LEU A 1079 30.81 14.65 29.42
C LEU A 1079 30.47 16.03 30.02
N PHE A 1080 31.43 16.64 30.72
CA PHE A 1080 31.27 17.94 31.38
C PHE A 1080 31.97 19.10 30.65
N HIS A 1081 32.52 18.86 29.45
CA HIS A 1081 33.32 19.83 28.69
C HIS A 1081 32.56 21.14 28.40
N PRO A 1082 33.16 22.35 28.49
CA PRO A 1082 32.44 23.62 28.36
C PRO A 1082 31.65 23.81 27.06
N ALA A 1083 32.17 23.32 25.92
CA ALA A 1083 31.50 23.43 24.63
C ALA A 1083 30.31 22.46 24.52
N ARG A 1084 29.09 23.00 24.38
CA ARG A 1084 27.82 22.22 24.28
C ARG A 1084 27.86 21.11 23.22
N LYS A 1085 28.41 21.38 22.03
CA LYS A 1085 28.53 20.39 20.93
C LYS A 1085 29.32 19.14 21.34
N VAL A 1086 30.35 19.29 22.18
CA VAL A 1086 31.15 18.17 22.68
C VAL A 1086 30.33 17.32 23.65
N ARG A 1087 29.65 17.96 24.62
CA ARG A 1087 28.75 17.26 25.55
C ARG A 1087 27.65 16.50 24.81
N GLU A 1088 27.01 17.10 23.80
CA GLU A 1088 25.92 16.45 23.04
C GLU A 1088 26.35 15.20 22.26
N ALA A 1089 27.63 15.09 21.89
CA ALA A 1089 28.21 13.88 21.31
C ALA A 1089 28.62 12.87 22.40
N TYR A 1090 29.32 13.32 23.45
CA TYR A 1090 29.87 12.43 24.47
C TYR A 1090 28.80 11.85 25.41
N VAL A 1091 27.77 12.64 25.76
CA VAL A 1091 26.57 12.16 26.47
C VAL A 1091 25.81 11.11 25.64
N ARG A 1092 25.83 11.21 24.30
CA ARG A 1092 25.21 10.19 23.44
C ARG A 1092 25.93 8.85 23.54
N ILE A 1093 27.26 8.85 23.49
CA ILE A 1093 28.09 7.64 23.66
C ILE A 1093 27.92 7.07 25.07
N TYR A 1094 27.99 7.93 26.09
CA TYR A 1094 27.76 7.53 27.48
C TYR A 1094 26.39 6.86 27.66
N ASN A 1095 25.31 7.42 27.09
CA ASN A 1095 23.98 6.81 27.16
C ASN A 1095 23.94 5.42 26.49
N THR A 1096 24.62 5.22 25.36
CA THR A 1096 24.75 3.89 24.73
C THR A 1096 25.60 2.92 25.56
N ASN A 1097 26.66 3.41 26.21
CA ASN A 1097 27.47 2.58 27.12
C ASN A 1097 26.65 2.15 28.35
N TYR A 1098 25.96 3.12 28.98
CA TYR A 1098 25.08 2.91 30.13
C TYR A 1098 23.95 1.93 29.85
N VAL A 1099 23.21 2.11 28.74
CA VAL A 1099 22.10 1.21 28.37
C VAL A 1099 22.55 -0.23 28.11
N GLY A 1100 23.79 -0.43 27.63
CA GLY A 1100 24.31 -1.77 27.35
C GLY A 1100 25.12 -2.42 28.47
N ALA A 1101 25.47 -1.69 29.54
CA ALA A 1101 26.44 -2.18 30.54
C ALA A 1101 26.31 -1.50 31.93
N GLN A 1102 25.11 -1.07 32.33
CA GLN A 1102 24.85 -0.29 33.56
C GLN A 1102 25.60 -0.80 34.80
N ASP A 1103 25.42 -2.08 35.14
CA ASP A 1103 25.96 -2.64 36.39
C ASP A 1103 27.48 -2.83 36.32
N ALA A 1104 28.00 -3.17 35.13
CA ALA A 1104 29.43 -3.29 34.89
C ALA A 1104 30.17 -1.94 34.97
N LEU A 1105 29.49 -0.81 34.71
CA LEU A 1105 30.08 0.53 34.86
C LEU A 1105 30.36 0.93 36.31
N VAL A 1106 29.71 0.28 37.30
CA VAL A 1106 29.88 0.62 38.74
C VAL A 1106 31.35 0.57 39.16
N ALA A 1107 32.10 -0.42 38.67
CA ALA A 1107 33.53 -0.59 38.96
C ALA A 1107 34.45 0.43 38.26
N TYR A 1108 33.96 1.17 37.25
CA TYR A 1108 34.77 2.08 36.43
C TYR A 1108 34.48 3.57 36.64
N TYR A 1109 33.41 3.95 37.35
CA TYR A 1109 33.18 5.35 37.69
C TYR A 1109 34.33 5.91 38.54
N PRO A 1110 34.85 7.10 38.22
CA PRO A 1110 35.93 7.71 38.99
C PRO A 1110 35.42 8.11 40.39
N THR A 1111 36.26 7.93 41.41
CA THR A 1111 35.98 8.44 42.75
C THR A 1111 35.97 9.97 42.72
N LEU A 1112 34.86 10.58 43.13
CA LEU A 1112 34.74 12.02 43.30
C LEU A 1112 35.18 12.37 44.73
N GLN A 1113 35.90 13.48 44.86
CA GLN A 1113 36.30 14.01 46.17
C GLN A 1113 35.16 14.82 46.79
N ASP A 1114 35.01 14.73 48.11
CA ASP A 1114 34.04 15.53 48.85
C ASP A 1114 34.32 17.03 48.70
N ARG A 1115 33.22 17.78 48.53
CA ARG A 1115 33.25 19.24 48.44
C ARG A 1115 32.46 19.81 49.61
N PRO A 1116 33.12 20.14 50.74
CA PRO A 1116 32.44 20.71 51.91
C PRO A 1116 31.70 22.02 51.56
N GLU A 1117 32.21 22.78 50.60
CA GLU A 1117 31.57 23.98 50.03
C GLU A 1117 30.21 23.70 49.36
N GLU A 1118 30.00 22.51 48.80
CA GLU A 1118 28.73 22.11 48.15
C GLU A 1118 27.75 21.40 49.10
N HIS A 1119 28.16 21.12 50.36
CA HIS A 1119 27.39 20.36 51.36
C HIS A 1119 26.90 19.00 50.84
N ARG A 1120 27.72 18.31 50.06
CA ARG A 1120 27.43 17.00 49.47
C ARG A 1120 28.62 16.06 49.59
N ASP A 1121 28.33 14.88 50.12
CA ASP A 1121 29.17 13.69 50.00
C ASP A 1121 28.99 13.11 48.59
N TYR A 1122 30.11 12.82 47.91
CA TYR A 1122 30.11 12.16 46.60
C TYR A 1122 30.99 10.89 46.59
N VAL A 1123 31.48 10.45 47.76
CA VAL A 1123 32.33 9.27 47.94
C VAL A 1123 31.45 8.02 48.04
N ARG A 1124 32.03 6.85 47.73
CA ARG A 1124 31.33 5.55 47.79
C ARG A 1124 31.97 4.68 48.85
N HIS A 1125 31.83 5.09 50.11
CA HIS A 1125 32.49 4.49 51.28
C HIS A 1125 32.38 2.95 51.34
N ASP A 1126 31.27 2.37 50.87
CA ASP A 1126 31.08 0.91 50.79
C ASP A 1126 32.11 0.18 49.91
N LEU A 1127 32.70 0.86 48.92
CA LEU A 1127 33.73 0.32 48.03
C LEU A 1127 35.15 0.48 48.60
N ASP A 1128 35.33 1.39 49.57
CA ASP A 1128 36.60 1.60 50.28
C ASP A 1128 36.71 0.71 51.54
N MET A 1129 35.66 -0.06 51.86
CA MET A 1129 35.67 -1.05 52.95
C MET A 1129 36.53 -2.28 52.60
N PHE A 1130 37.72 -2.35 53.22
CA PHE A 1130 38.58 -3.53 53.22
C PHE A 1130 38.26 -4.42 54.45
N VAL A 1131 38.11 -5.74 54.24
CA VAL A 1131 37.70 -6.74 55.25
C VAL A 1131 38.80 -7.77 55.47
#